data_AF-A0A8J2ZK50-F1
#
_entry.id   AF-A0A8J2ZK50-F1
#
_cell.length_a   1.000
_cell.length_b   1.000
_cell.length_c   1.000
_cell.angle_alpha   90.00
_cell.angle_beta   90.00
_cell.angle_gamma   90.00
#
_symmetry.space_group_name_H-M   'P 1'
#
loop_
_entity.id
_entity.type
_entity.pdbx_description
1 polymer ?
#
loop_
_entity_poly.entity_id
_entity_poly.type
_entity_poly.pdbx_seq_one_letter_code
_entity_poly.pdbx_strand_id
1 'polypeptide(L)'
;MTDSPAITSEAAVAENRASWCQEVLNTAPDRFHAGRQIARRLGALVENGLVEFGFWTPELQDWRIADGDVYLEILRPQEELDLTATNADVTFDRTLLPVVRCDAFTFAAASGLRAGDRDSIGDFYALVYRDQEGGLQRILDPLAASLPYGAFAPAEIYDVPAMQARRQDKGYFEQVKGETPHKFAPPTSILQVHVPTATPGGTLASLTRQFERIAARVGNRLTLEPDDELFAGYDAVQLLPVEPTTVYEAGPAFWNDMEGDDEAVTAHLMRPDTTNWGYDVVISGMATVNPVLLETARPDELVDLAAVLHNFPSYPKMLVLDVVFGHSDNQGLGALNSHYFAGPNMYGQNLAYHNPFVRAILLELQRRKVDFGADGVRVDGAQDFKWWDASTQEMRHDDEYLREMADTVQCVAGTEYRPWFVFEDGRPWPQEDWELSSDYRAVIKSQADSDPDVFQWGPLTFAHNTPFIYTFWLSKYWRLKEILHTGSNWISGTANHDTLRRGTQVSPKLNINTRLGDTKMEILDKAYDNPAVSILTYSVLPGVPMDFLNATARASWGFIRNQDDKYGVKVVAEEAISLKWQVDAYSYSIPGAFRFLKEMGFETREDLARFLEFLPALVEVTDYDLNTIATLLNAVEPPLAGPHPITVGGLKQIARAWMDDMHEYCNVSHSVSKLDPVQTHAMRRLRIFRLNNPWLRGNLRDDDHFRYLEPIEGRTVFAALRNAPQGGQVFTVCHMEGGETDEIDPLDLLPDSISRNGWELVIRGPGIGEDYTGGPITLRDSMGLVFTRGLDATRLAEEND
;
A
#
# COMPACT_ATOMS: atom_id res chain seq x y z
N MET A 1 -27.04 36.09 -4.32
CA MET A 1 -26.39 35.83 -5.61
C MET A 1 -25.26 36.83 -5.78
N THR A 2 -24.07 36.48 -5.32
CA THR A 2 -22.85 37.19 -5.70
C THR A 2 -22.57 36.81 -7.16
N ASP A 3 -22.49 37.79 -8.05
CA ASP A 3 -22.13 37.63 -9.46
C ASP A 3 -20.87 36.78 -9.55
N SER A 4 -21.02 35.52 -9.96
CA SER A 4 -19.87 34.68 -10.26
C SER A 4 -19.32 35.12 -11.62
N PRO A 5 -17.99 35.24 -11.78
CA PRO A 5 -17.43 35.64 -13.06
C PRO A 5 -17.89 34.67 -14.16
N ALA A 6 -18.26 35.23 -15.30
CA ALA A 6 -18.64 34.45 -16.48
C ALA A 6 -17.44 33.63 -16.97
N ILE A 7 -17.66 32.34 -17.22
CA ILE A 7 -16.63 31.46 -17.77
C ILE A 7 -16.35 31.91 -19.20
N THR A 8 -15.08 32.20 -19.50
CA THR A 8 -14.67 32.71 -20.81
C THR A 8 -13.61 31.80 -21.42
N SER A 9 -13.81 31.39 -22.68
CA SER A 9 -12.82 30.62 -23.43
C SER A 9 -11.63 31.50 -23.83
N GLU A 10 -10.42 31.00 -23.60
CA GLU A 10 -9.15 31.65 -23.94
C GLU A 10 -8.52 30.97 -25.16
N ALA A 11 -9.23 31.00 -26.30
CA ALA A 11 -8.87 30.25 -27.52
C ALA A 11 -7.43 30.46 -27.99
N ALA A 12 -6.91 31.70 -27.90
CA ALA A 12 -5.53 32.00 -28.29
C ALA A 12 -4.48 31.26 -27.43
N VAL A 13 -4.77 31.01 -26.16
CA VAL A 13 -3.90 30.22 -25.28
C VAL A 13 -3.91 28.75 -25.71
N ALA A 14 -5.09 28.20 -26.01
CA ALA A 14 -5.22 26.83 -26.51
C ALA A 14 -4.50 26.65 -27.88
N GLU A 15 -4.61 27.63 -28.78
CA GLU A 15 -3.88 27.64 -30.07
C GLU A 15 -2.35 27.68 -29.87
N ASN A 16 -1.87 28.49 -28.93
CA ASN A 16 -0.46 28.54 -28.58
C ASN A 16 0.02 27.20 -28.00
N ARG A 17 -0.78 26.55 -27.16
CA ARG A 17 -0.48 25.23 -26.58
C ARG A 17 -0.42 24.15 -27.65
N ALA A 18 -1.37 24.14 -28.59
CA ALA A 18 -1.37 23.24 -29.74
C ALA A 18 -0.15 23.46 -30.65
N SER A 19 0.20 24.73 -30.91
CA SER A 19 1.39 25.08 -31.70
C SER A 19 2.68 24.64 -31.04
N TRP A 20 2.80 24.81 -29.72
CA TRP A 20 3.92 24.30 -28.93
C TRP A 20 3.98 22.77 -28.96
N CYS A 21 2.85 22.07 -28.81
CA CYS A 21 2.79 20.62 -28.91
C CYS A 21 3.30 20.15 -30.28
N GLN A 22 2.89 20.81 -31.36
CA GLN A 22 3.37 20.52 -32.72
C GLN A 22 4.88 20.73 -32.86
N GLU A 23 5.43 21.80 -32.28
CA GLU A 23 6.87 22.07 -32.26
C GLU A 23 7.63 20.97 -31.52
N VAL A 24 7.16 20.57 -30.33
CA VAL A 24 7.76 19.47 -29.56
C VAL A 24 7.74 18.16 -30.35
N LEU A 25 6.62 17.81 -30.98
CA LEU A 25 6.50 16.59 -31.80
C LEU A 25 7.44 16.61 -33.01
N ASN A 26 7.73 17.79 -33.57
CA ASN A 26 8.61 17.96 -34.73
C ASN A 26 10.10 18.04 -34.38
N THR A 27 10.45 18.44 -33.16
CA THR A 27 11.85 18.74 -32.77
C THR A 27 12.44 17.76 -31.77
N ALA A 28 11.63 17.02 -31.03
CA ALA A 28 12.13 16.01 -30.10
C ALA A 28 12.86 14.86 -30.84
N PRO A 29 13.86 14.22 -30.21
CA PRO A 29 14.60 13.11 -30.81
C PRO A 29 13.74 11.92 -31.24
N ASP A 30 12.71 11.62 -30.45
CA ASP A 30 11.72 10.58 -30.71
C ASP A 30 10.39 10.91 -30.03
N ARG A 31 9.38 10.05 -30.26
CA ARG A 31 8.03 10.22 -29.72
C ARG A 31 7.97 10.08 -28.20
N PHE A 32 8.85 9.31 -27.57
CA PHE A 32 8.88 9.17 -26.12
C PHE A 32 9.40 10.45 -25.45
N HIS A 33 10.48 11.03 -25.98
CA HIS A 33 11.01 12.32 -25.54
C HIS A 33 10.01 13.46 -25.75
N ALA A 34 9.25 13.44 -26.86
CA ALA A 34 8.13 14.36 -27.05
C ALA A 34 7.05 14.12 -25.99
N GLY A 35 6.65 12.86 -25.78
CA GLY A 35 5.66 12.45 -24.79
C GLY A 35 6.00 12.92 -23.38
N ARG A 36 7.25 12.77 -22.93
CA ARG A 36 7.69 13.24 -21.59
C ARG A 36 7.52 14.75 -21.39
N GLN A 37 7.69 15.55 -22.45
CA GLN A 37 7.47 16.99 -22.39
C GLN A 37 5.97 17.33 -22.42
N ILE A 38 5.21 16.67 -23.29
CA ILE A 38 3.77 16.92 -23.47
C ILE A 38 2.97 16.46 -22.25
N ALA A 39 3.29 15.32 -21.65
CA ALA A 39 2.59 14.77 -20.48
C ALA A 39 2.52 15.76 -19.30
N ARG A 40 3.58 16.57 -19.10
CA ARG A 40 3.63 17.65 -18.10
C ARG A 40 2.60 18.77 -18.33
N ARG A 41 1.99 18.82 -19.51
CA ARG A 41 0.98 19.80 -19.93
C ARG A 41 -0.41 19.18 -20.14
N LEU A 42 -0.62 17.93 -19.69
CA LEU A 42 -1.92 17.26 -19.70
C LEU A 42 -2.65 17.41 -18.35
N GLY A 43 -3.96 17.17 -18.38
CA GLY A 43 -4.91 17.47 -17.30
C GLY A 43 -5.18 18.96 -17.12
N ALA A 44 -5.85 19.33 -16.02
CA ALA A 44 -6.08 20.74 -15.67
C ALA A 44 -4.87 21.34 -14.94
N LEU A 45 -4.40 22.48 -15.44
CA LEU A 45 -3.28 23.24 -14.88
C LEU A 45 -3.74 24.65 -14.52
N VAL A 46 -3.75 24.97 -13.23
CA VAL A 46 -4.17 26.26 -12.69
C VAL A 46 -2.98 27.20 -12.59
N GLU A 47 -3.06 28.37 -13.23
CA GLU A 47 -2.04 29.42 -13.15
C GLU A 47 -2.68 30.82 -13.21
N ASN A 48 -2.56 31.62 -12.15
CA ASN A 48 -2.99 33.03 -12.11
C ASN A 48 -4.45 33.30 -12.56
N GLY A 49 -5.38 32.40 -12.22
CA GLY A 49 -6.81 32.52 -12.58
C GLY A 49 -7.16 32.09 -14.01
N LEU A 50 -6.16 31.61 -14.77
CA LEU A 50 -6.31 30.88 -16.01
C LEU A 50 -6.19 29.38 -15.72
N VAL A 51 -7.00 28.56 -16.38
CA VAL A 51 -6.84 27.10 -16.37
C VAL A 51 -6.59 26.63 -17.79
N GLU A 52 -5.47 25.94 -17.99
CA GLU A 52 -5.17 25.22 -19.23
C GLU A 52 -5.50 23.74 -19.08
N PHE A 53 -6.04 23.14 -20.13
CA PHE A 53 -6.42 21.73 -20.17
C PHE A 53 -5.72 21.05 -21.34
N GLY A 54 -5.22 19.84 -21.12
CA GLY A 54 -4.63 19.00 -22.16
C GLY A 54 -5.04 17.54 -22.02
N PHE A 55 -5.41 16.90 -23.13
CA PHE A 55 -5.80 15.49 -23.16
C PHE A 55 -5.03 14.76 -24.25
N TRP A 56 -4.67 13.49 -24.00
CA TRP A 56 -4.22 12.58 -25.05
C TRP A 56 -5.40 11.72 -25.49
N THR A 57 -5.88 11.97 -26.71
CA THR A 57 -7.15 11.45 -27.23
C THR A 57 -7.00 10.88 -28.64
N PRO A 58 -6.13 9.87 -28.85
CA PRO A 58 -5.98 9.20 -30.15
C PRO A 58 -7.31 8.61 -30.67
N GLU A 59 -8.19 8.17 -29.77
CA GLU A 59 -9.48 7.56 -30.08
C GLU A 59 -10.41 8.48 -30.90
N LEU A 60 -10.32 9.80 -30.71
CA LEU A 60 -11.11 10.76 -31.49
C LEU A 60 -10.71 10.73 -32.99
N GLN A 61 -9.45 10.43 -33.30
CA GLN A 61 -9.00 10.22 -34.67
C GLN A 61 -9.46 8.86 -35.21
N ASP A 62 -9.35 7.81 -34.39
CA ASP A 62 -9.78 6.44 -34.76
C ASP A 62 -11.27 6.41 -35.12
N TRP A 63 -12.09 7.12 -34.34
CA TRP A 63 -13.53 7.26 -34.55
C TRP A 63 -13.90 8.34 -35.56
N ARG A 64 -12.92 9.12 -36.03
CA ARG A 64 -13.07 10.21 -37.02
C ARG A 64 -14.07 11.29 -36.59
N ILE A 65 -14.01 11.68 -35.33
CA ILE A 65 -14.83 12.78 -34.78
C ILE A 65 -14.32 14.12 -35.33
N ALA A 66 -15.24 14.97 -35.80
CA ALA A 66 -14.93 16.28 -36.36
C ALA A 66 -14.55 17.28 -35.26
N ASP A 67 -13.69 18.26 -35.57
CA ASP A 67 -13.24 19.27 -34.59
C ASP A 67 -14.41 20.04 -33.95
N GLY A 68 -15.44 20.37 -34.74
CA GLY A 68 -16.62 21.10 -34.27
C GLY A 68 -17.58 20.29 -33.39
N ASP A 69 -17.28 19.01 -33.16
CA ASP A 69 -18.08 18.10 -32.33
C ASP A 69 -17.36 17.72 -31.04
N VAL A 70 -16.23 18.37 -30.72
CA VAL A 70 -15.46 18.14 -29.49
C VAL A 70 -15.44 19.42 -28.65
N TYR A 71 -15.71 19.29 -27.35
CA TYR A 71 -15.80 20.39 -26.41
C TYR A 71 -15.13 20.03 -25.09
N LEU A 72 -14.65 21.04 -24.36
CA LEU A 72 -14.40 20.90 -22.93
C LEU A 72 -15.71 21.20 -22.20
N GLU A 73 -16.21 20.23 -21.44
CA GLU A 73 -17.36 20.41 -20.55
C GLU A 73 -16.88 20.92 -19.19
N ILE A 74 -17.50 22.00 -18.71
CA ILE A 74 -17.37 22.50 -17.35
C ILE A 74 -18.72 22.36 -16.65
N LEU A 75 -18.71 21.78 -15.45
CA LEU A 75 -19.87 21.60 -14.60
C LEU A 75 -19.66 22.37 -13.30
N ARG A 76 -20.41 23.47 -13.14
CA ARG A 76 -20.38 24.29 -11.93
C ARG A 76 -21.59 23.95 -11.06
N PRO A 77 -21.42 23.49 -9.81
CA PRO A 77 -22.58 23.18 -8.97
C PRO A 77 -23.35 24.47 -8.67
N GLN A 78 -24.69 24.41 -8.79
CA GLN A 78 -25.58 25.56 -8.52
C GLN A 78 -25.63 25.92 -7.03
N GLU A 79 -25.40 24.93 -6.18
CA GLU A 79 -25.34 25.05 -4.73
C GLU A 79 -23.99 24.55 -4.20
N GLU A 80 -23.67 24.90 -2.95
CA GLU A 80 -22.45 24.39 -2.31
C GLU A 80 -22.58 22.89 -2.02
N LEU A 81 -21.56 22.12 -2.36
CA LEU A 81 -21.56 20.67 -2.21
C LEU A 81 -21.10 20.26 -0.80
N ASP A 82 -21.95 19.53 -0.08
CA ASP A 82 -21.57 18.85 1.16
C ASP A 82 -20.90 17.52 0.84
N LEU A 83 -19.56 17.50 0.89
CA LEU A 83 -18.77 16.28 0.65
C LEU A 83 -18.90 15.23 1.77
N THR A 84 -19.51 15.57 2.90
CA THR A 84 -19.78 14.62 3.99
C THR A 84 -21.07 13.83 3.78
N ALA A 85 -21.93 14.28 2.86
CA ALA A 85 -23.17 13.57 2.52
C ALA A 85 -22.87 12.22 1.85
N THR A 86 -23.57 11.17 2.30
CA THR A 86 -23.44 9.83 1.70
C THR A 86 -23.96 9.79 0.26
N ASN A 87 -25.04 10.52 -0.03
CA ASN A 87 -25.57 10.70 -1.37
C ASN A 87 -26.28 12.05 -1.51
N ALA A 88 -26.33 12.57 -2.73
CA ALA A 88 -27.04 13.80 -3.07
C ALA A 88 -27.40 13.85 -4.56
N ASP A 89 -28.57 14.39 -4.89
CA ASP A 89 -28.89 14.80 -6.26
C ASP A 89 -28.48 16.27 -6.42
N VAL A 90 -27.62 16.55 -7.39
CA VAL A 90 -27.00 17.87 -7.55
C VAL A 90 -27.15 18.34 -8.98
N THR A 91 -27.61 19.57 -9.15
CA THR A 91 -27.68 20.24 -10.45
C THR A 91 -26.46 21.12 -10.67
N PHE A 92 -25.87 20.97 -11.85
CA PHE A 92 -24.71 21.70 -12.33
C PHE A 92 -25.11 22.57 -13.53
N ASP A 93 -24.62 23.81 -13.56
CA ASP A 93 -24.58 24.61 -14.78
C ASP A 93 -23.51 24.01 -15.70
N ARG A 94 -23.91 23.67 -16.93
CA ARG A 94 -23.03 23.12 -17.96
C ARG A 94 -22.56 24.23 -18.88
N THR A 95 -21.25 24.30 -19.11
CA THR A 95 -20.63 25.17 -20.11
C THR A 95 -19.77 24.33 -21.05
N LEU A 96 -20.03 24.44 -22.36
CA LEU A 96 -19.24 23.78 -23.39
C LEU A 96 -18.29 24.80 -24.04
N LEU A 97 -16.99 24.55 -23.91
CA LEU A 97 -15.94 25.42 -24.43
C LEU A 97 -15.29 24.82 -25.67
N PRO A 98 -14.90 25.64 -26.67
CA PRO A 98 -14.21 25.15 -27.85
C PRO A 98 -12.81 24.62 -27.49
N VAL A 99 -12.34 23.65 -28.27
CA VAL A 99 -11.02 23.04 -28.11
C VAL A 99 -10.16 23.24 -29.37
N VAL A 100 -8.86 23.05 -29.23
CA VAL A 100 -7.89 23.04 -30.34
C VAL A 100 -7.15 21.72 -30.33
N ARG A 101 -7.13 21.00 -31.46
CA ARG A 101 -6.42 19.72 -31.60
C ARG A 101 -5.05 19.88 -32.26
N CYS A 102 -4.08 19.08 -31.83
CA CYS A 102 -2.78 18.91 -32.47
C CYS A 102 -2.42 17.42 -32.45
N ASP A 103 -2.40 16.78 -33.63
CA ASP A 103 -2.21 15.33 -33.73
C ASP A 103 -3.19 14.61 -32.77
N ALA A 104 -2.72 13.67 -31.94
CA ALA A 104 -3.53 12.94 -30.97
C ALA A 104 -3.83 13.72 -29.66
N PHE A 105 -3.57 15.03 -29.61
CA PHE A 105 -3.76 15.84 -28.41
C PHE A 105 -4.86 16.89 -28.59
N THR A 106 -5.60 17.12 -27.51
CA THR A 106 -6.69 18.11 -27.46
C THR A 106 -6.43 19.10 -26.33
N PHE A 107 -6.50 20.40 -26.64
CA PHE A 107 -6.21 21.49 -25.70
C PHE A 107 -7.37 22.46 -25.58
N ALA A 108 -7.56 23.02 -24.39
CA ALA A 108 -8.48 24.10 -24.12
C ALA A 108 -7.91 25.02 -23.03
N ALA A 109 -8.42 26.24 -22.94
CA ALA A 109 -8.05 27.17 -21.88
C ALA A 109 -9.24 28.08 -21.56
N ALA A 110 -9.38 28.45 -20.28
CA ALA A 110 -10.47 29.30 -19.84
C ALA A 110 -10.14 30.12 -18.59
N SER A 111 -10.80 31.26 -18.46
CA SER A 111 -10.79 32.14 -17.30
C SER A 111 -12.18 32.20 -16.65
N GLY A 112 -12.25 32.62 -15.39
CA GLY A 112 -13.52 32.68 -14.62
C GLY A 112 -13.98 31.33 -14.05
N LEU A 113 -13.13 30.29 -14.12
CA LEU A 113 -13.32 28.99 -13.49
C LEU A 113 -13.00 29.05 -11.99
N ARG A 114 -13.61 28.14 -11.22
CA ARG A 114 -13.33 27.93 -9.79
C ARG A 114 -12.40 26.74 -9.65
N ALA A 115 -11.20 26.97 -9.12
CA ALA A 115 -10.33 25.90 -8.65
C ALA A 115 -10.67 25.59 -7.20
N GLY A 116 -10.88 24.31 -6.89
CA GLY A 116 -11.06 23.81 -5.55
C GLY A 116 -9.78 23.92 -4.74
N ASP A 117 -9.95 23.92 -3.43
CA ASP A 117 -8.87 23.96 -2.47
C ASP A 117 -9.22 23.15 -1.22
N ARG A 118 -8.55 23.43 -0.10
CA ARG A 118 -8.78 22.73 1.16
C ARG A 118 -10.21 22.92 1.68
N ASP A 119 -10.81 24.08 1.43
CA ASP A 119 -12.05 24.51 2.08
C ASP A 119 -13.23 24.50 1.11
N SER A 120 -12.98 24.57 -0.20
CA SER A 120 -14.01 24.77 -1.22
C SER A 120 -13.87 23.83 -2.41
N ILE A 121 -15.01 23.51 -3.04
CA ILE A 121 -15.05 22.66 -4.22
C ILE A 121 -14.81 23.48 -5.50
N GLY A 122 -14.06 22.90 -6.43
CA GLY A 122 -13.85 23.43 -7.77
C GLY A 122 -15.01 23.15 -8.71
N ASP A 123 -14.95 23.78 -9.89
CA ASP A 123 -15.76 23.33 -11.02
C ASP A 123 -15.25 21.95 -11.48
N PHE A 124 -16.16 21.11 -11.97
CA PHE A 124 -15.82 19.81 -12.54
C PHE A 124 -15.61 19.91 -14.05
N TYR A 125 -14.79 19.03 -14.62
CA TYR A 125 -14.50 19.02 -16.05
C TYR A 125 -14.32 17.62 -16.62
N ALA A 126 -14.64 17.51 -17.91
CA ALA A 126 -14.32 16.38 -18.76
C ALA A 126 -14.21 16.87 -20.21
N LEU A 127 -13.48 16.14 -21.06
CA LEU A 127 -13.61 16.35 -22.49
C LEU A 127 -14.88 15.63 -22.96
N VAL A 128 -15.67 16.26 -23.82
CA VAL A 128 -16.87 15.64 -24.40
C VAL A 128 -16.82 15.68 -25.91
N TYR A 129 -17.45 14.70 -26.54
CA TYR A 129 -17.69 14.72 -27.98
C TYR A 129 -19.11 14.29 -28.31
N ARG A 130 -19.62 14.76 -29.45
CA ARG A 130 -20.90 14.28 -30.00
C ARG A 130 -20.68 13.01 -30.81
N ASP A 131 -21.38 11.94 -30.44
CA ASP A 131 -21.40 10.69 -31.19
C ASP A 131 -22.27 10.79 -32.46
N GLN A 132 -22.38 9.69 -33.20
CA GLN A 132 -23.15 9.65 -34.46
C GLN A 132 -24.67 9.84 -34.26
N GLU A 133 -25.17 9.61 -33.04
CA GLU A 133 -26.57 9.80 -32.67
C GLU A 133 -26.82 11.21 -32.09
N GLY A 134 -25.75 12.01 -31.96
CA GLY A 134 -25.78 13.36 -31.41
C GLY A 134 -25.70 13.41 -29.88
N GLY A 135 -25.50 12.26 -29.22
CA GLY A 135 -25.32 12.17 -27.78
C GLY A 135 -23.94 12.68 -27.35
N LEU A 136 -23.88 13.36 -26.20
CA LEU A 136 -22.61 13.77 -25.60
C LEU A 136 -22.01 12.60 -24.82
N GLN A 137 -20.78 12.24 -25.17
CA GLN A 137 -19.99 11.21 -24.50
C GLN A 137 -18.77 11.85 -23.84
N ARG A 138 -18.43 11.41 -22.62
CA ARG A 138 -17.26 11.92 -21.86
C ARG A 138 -16.01 11.10 -22.12
N ILE A 139 -14.88 11.80 -22.22
CA ILE A 139 -13.52 11.30 -22.05
C ILE A 139 -13.00 11.93 -20.76
N LEU A 140 -12.66 11.08 -19.79
CA LEU A 140 -12.20 11.50 -18.46
C LEU A 140 -10.72 11.92 -18.49
N ASP A 141 -10.29 12.67 -17.48
CA ASP A 141 -8.89 13.04 -17.32
C ASP A 141 -8.13 12.00 -16.48
N PRO A 142 -7.24 11.19 -17.07
CA PRO A 142 -6.48 10.23 -16.29
C PRO A 142 -5.45 10.89 -15.36
N LEU A 143 -5.06 12.15 -15.60
CA LEU A 143 -4.07 12.89 -14.81
C LEU A 143 -4.71 13.86 -13.79
N ALA A 144 -5.99 13.66 -13.47
CA ALA A 144 -6.74 14.48 -12.53
C ALA A 144 -6.03 14.65 -11.18
N ALA A 145 -6.10 15.87 -10.63
CA ALA A 145 -5.53 16.20 -9.33
C ALA A 145 -6.49 15.98 -8.15
N SER A 146 -7.80 15.91 -8.42
CA SER A 146 -8.85 15.63 -7.44
C SER A 146 -10.01 14.87 -8.09
N LEU A 147 -10.46 13.80 -7.42
CA LEU A 147 -11.56 12.92 -7.84
C LEU A 147 -12.45 12.57 -6.63
N PRO A 148 -13.23 13.53 -6.10
CA PRO A 148 -14.02 13.30 -4.89
C PRO A 148 -15.07 12.18 -5.04
N TYR A 149 -15.46 11.86 -6.27
CA TYR A 149 -16.41 10.80 -6.62
C TYR A 149 -15.76 9.64 -7.42
N GLY A 150 -14.44 9.48 -7.34
CA GLY A 150 -13.71 8.33 -7.91
C GLY A 150 -13.36 8.43 -9.39
N ALA A 151 -12.67 7.41 -9.91
CA ALA A 151 -12.02 7.40 -11.23
C ALA A 151 -12.96 7.44 -12.45
N PHE A 152 -14.25 7.24 -12.24
CA PHE A 152 -15.29 7.25 -13.29
C PHE A 152 -16.13 8.54 -13.30
N ALA A 153 -15.79 9.51 -12.45
CA ALA A 153 -16.44 10.81 -12.39
C ALA A 153 -15.65 11.87 -13.21
N PRO A 154 -16.31 12.96 -13.66
CA PRO A 154 -15.61 14.17 -14.08
C PRO A 154 -14.61 14.63 -13.00
N ALA A 155 -13.47 15.17 -13.44
CA ALA A 155 -12.42 15.60 -12.53
C ALA A 155 -12.75 16.98 -11.92
N GLU A 156 -12.35 17.21 -10.67
CA GLU A 156 -12.42 18.54 -10.06
C GLU A 156 -11.17 19.35 -10.47
N ILE A 157 -11.35 20.61 -10.89
CA ILE A 157 -10.24 21.55 -11.04
C ILE A 157 -9.70 21.85 -9.64
N TYR A 158 -8.43 21.58 -9.37
CA TYR A 158 -7.83 21.76 -8.04
C TYR A 158 -6.58 22.65 -8.07
N ASP A 159 -6.44 23.58 -7.11
CA ASP A 159 -5.29 24.47 -7.00
C ASP A 159 -4.09 23.77 -6.34
N VAL A 160 -3.45 22.87 -7.11
CA VAL A 160 -2.23 22.16 -6.71
C VAL A 160 -1.09 23.12 -6.32
N PRO A 161 -0.81 24.21 -7.06
CA PRO A 161 0.18 25.19 -6.64
C PRO A 161 -0.08 25.78 -5.25
N ALA A 162 -1.32 26.14 -4.91
CA ALA A 162 -1.67 26.63 -3.59
C ALA A 162 -1.54 25.55 -2.50
N MET A 163 -1.95 24.31 -2.77
CA MET A 163 -1.73 23.17 -1.87
C MET A 163 -0.24 23.00 -1.56
N GLN A 164 0.60 22.96 -2.59
CA GLN A 164 2.07 22.87 -2.48
C GLN A 164 2.67 24.08 -1.74
N ALA A 165 2.11 25.28 -1.94
CA ALA A 165 2.55 26.48 -1.25
C ALA A 165 2.13 26.55 0.23
N ARG A 166 1.12 25.78 0.67
CA ARG A 166 0.64 25.77 2.06
C ARG A 166 1.24 24.67 2.94
N ARG A 167 1.97 23.72 2.35
CA ARG A 167 2.59 22.61 3.09
C ARG A 167 3.52 23.08 4.22
N GLN A 168 3.49 22.34 5.34
CA GLN A 168 4.18 22.72 6.59
C GLN A 168 5.58 22.09 6.73
N ASP A 169 6.01 21.28 5.77
CA ASP A 169 7.29 20.55 5.74
C ASP A 169 8.32 21.14 4.78
N LYS A 170 8.13 22.39 4.30
CA LYS A 170 9.10 23.02 3.40
C LYS A 170 10.52 23.03 3.94
N GLY A 171 10.66 23.25 5.26
CA GLY A 171 11.96 23.26 5.93
C GLY A 171 12.67 21.91 5.93
N TYR A 172 11.95 20.79 5.78
CA TYR A 172 12.54 19.46 5.62
C TYR A 172 13.21 19.32 4.25
N PHE A 173 12.49 19.65 3.16
CA PHE A 173 13.04 19.61 1.81
C PHE A 173 14.11 20.67 1.55
N GLU A 174 14.05 21.83 2.20
CA GLU A 174 15.07 22.87 2.07
C GLU A 174 16.45 22.40 2.58
N GLN A 175 16.48 21.52 3.59
CA GLN A 175 17.73 20.98 4.15
C GLN A 175 18.53 20.12 3.16
N VAL A 176 17.86 19.48 2.20
CA VAL A 176 18.51 18.60 1.21
C VAL A 176 18.70 19.27 -0.15
N LYS A 177 18.32 20.54 -0.29
CA LYS A 177 18.46 21.28 -1.55
C LYS A 177 19.93 21.46 -1.94
N GLY A 178 20.26 21.14 -3.20
CA GLY A 178 21.60 21.25 -3.75
C GLY A 178 21.63 21.61 -5.23
N GLU A 179 22.83 21.63 -5.82
CA GLU A 179 23.04 21.90 -7.26
C GLU A 179 22.53 20.75 -8.16
N THR A 180 22.51 19.53 -7.62
CA THR A 180 21.94 18.35 -8.27
C THR A 180 20.80 17.80 -7.42
N PRO A 181 19.81 17.12 -8.02
CA PRO A 181 18.72 16.50 -7.25
C PRO A 181 19.27 15.59 -6.13
N HIS A 182 18.74 15.76 -4.91
CA HIS A 182 19.08 14.90 -3.77
C HIS A 182 18.61 13.46 -4.03
N LYS A 183 19.38 12.44 -3.65
CA LYS A 183 18.91 11.04 -3.64
C LYS A 183 18.73 10.61 -2.19
N PHE A 184 17.50 10.27 -1.82
CA PHE A 184 17.21 9.76 -0.49
C PHE A 184 17.89 8.40 -0.28
N ALA A 185 18.54 8.27 0.88
CA ALA A 185 19.08 7.00 1.34
C ALA A 185 17.95 6.12 1.91
N PRO A 186 18.13 4.79 1.95
CA PRO A 186 17.17 3.90 2.61
C PRO A 186 17.04 4.21 4.12
N PRO A 187 15.84 4.03 4.69
CA PRO A 187 15.62 4.11 6.14
C PRO A 187 16.23 2.92 6.87
N THR A 188 16.19 2.94 8.20
CA THR A 188 16.64 1.82 9.03
C THR A 188 15.54 0.80 9.32
N SER A 189 14.27 1.21 9.28
CA SER A 189 13.09 0.34 9.44
C SER A 189 11.81 0.99 8.90
N ILE A 190 10.83 0.18 8.50
CA ILE A 190 9.57 0.63 7.91
C ILE A 190 8.39 0.11 8.73
N LEU A 191 7.45 1.00 9.03
CA LEU A 191 6.10 0.61 9.43
C LEU A 191 5.18 0.61 8.20
N GLN A 192 4.70 -0.56 7.79
CA GLN A 192 3.68 -0.69 6.76
C GLN A 192 2.29 -0.52 7.37
N VAL A 193 1.47 0.35 6.77
CA VAL A 193 0.18 0.79 7.30
C VAL A 193 -0.89 0.63 6.25
N HIS A 194 -1.93 -0.15 6.56
CA HIS A 194 -3.18 -0.12 5.82
C HIS A 194 -4.06 1.02 6.34
N VAL A 195 -4.22 2.11 5.59
CA VAL A 195 -4.83 3.37 6.07
C VAL A 195 -6.24 3.15 6.66
N PRO A 196 -7.17 2.44 5.98
CA PRO A 196 -8.53 2.22 6.49
C PRO A 196 -8.62 1.46 7.81
N THR A 197 -7.62 0.62 8.14
CA THR A 197 -7.64 -0.20 9.36
C THR A 197 -6.70 0.33 10.45
N ALA A 198 -5.91 1.38 10.17
CA ALA A 198 -4.86 1.85 11.07
C ALA A 198 -5.36 2.66 12.27
N THR A 199 -6.54 3.25 12.16
CA THR A 199 -7.14 4.10 13.21
C THR A 199 -8.66 3.93 13.22
N PRO A 200 -9.37 4.31 14.31
CA PRO A 200 -10.83 4.23 14.34
C PRO A 200 -11.53 4.96 13.19
N GLY A 201 -10.95 6.06 12.70
CA GLY A 201 -11.53 6.85 11.60
C GLY A 201 -11.23 6.30 10.20
N GLY A 202 -10.18 5.48 10.02
CA GLY A 202 -9.84 4.87 8.73
C GLY A 202 -9.42 5.85 7.61
N THR A 203 -9.06 7.08 7.95
CA THR A 203 -8.69 8.13 6.97
C THR A 203 -7.27 8.65 7.16
N LEU A 204 -6.74 9.34 6.15
CA LEU A 204 -5.47 10.06 6.24
C LEU A 204 -5.51 11.16 7.31
N ALA A 205 -6.61 11.91 7.43
CA ALA A 205 -6.78 12.86 8.53
C ALA A 205 -6.74 12.18 9.91
N SER A 206 -7.38 11.02 10.07
CA SER A 206 -7.34 10.26 11.32
C SER A 206 -5.93 9.75 11.66
N LEU A 207 -5.21 9.24 10.66
CA LEU A 207 -3.81 8.83 10.82
C LEU A 207 -2.88 10.01 11.13
N THR A 208 -3.12 11.17 10.51
CA THR A 208 -2.38 12.41 10.79
C THR A 208 -2.53 12.80 12.25
N ARG A 209 -3.76 12.86 12.77
CA ARG A 209 -4.02 13.16 14.19
C ARG A 209 -3.36 12.14 15.14
N GLN A 210 -3.28 10.87 14.75
CA GLN A 210 -2.56 9.85 15.51
C GLN A 210 -1.06 10.18 15.60
N PHE A 211 -0.41 10.51 14.48
CA PHE A 211 1.01 10.89 14.50
C PHE A 211 1.25 12.24 15.20
N GLU A 212 0.35 13.22 15.09
CA GLU A 212 0.44 14.49 15.84
C GLU A 212 0.37 14.27 17.35
N ARG A 213 -0.54 13.39 17.81
CA ARG A 213 -0.66 13.03 19.23
C ARG A 213 0.64 12.40 19.74
N ILE A 214 1.20 11.46 18.97
CA ILE A 214 2.44 10.78 19.35
C ILE A 214 3.62 11.76 19.31
N ALA A 215 3.72 12.59 18.28
CA ALA A 215 4.73 13.64 18.17
C ALA A 215 4.67 14.61 19.37
N ALA A 216 3.47 15.03 19.78
CA ALA A 216 3.31 15.87 20.97
C ALA A 216 3.81 15.16 22.24
N ARG A 217 3.54 13.86 22.41
CA ARG A 217 4.07 13.08 23.56
C ARG A 217 5.59 12.97 23.53
N VAL A 218 6.16 12.57 22.39
CA VAL A 218 7.61 12.43 22.22
C VAL A 218 8.32 13.77 22.44
N GLY A 219 7.84 14.85 21.84
CA GLY A 219 8.42 16.19 21.97
C GLY A 219 8.39 16.74 23.40
N ASN A 220 7.38 16.36 24.19
CA ASN A 220 7.27 16.73 25.61
C ASN A 220 7.88 15.70 26.57
N ARG A 221 8.54 14.64 26.06
CA ARG A 221 9.10 13.53 26.86
C ARG A 221 8.08 12.90 27.80
N LEU A 222 6.88 12.67 27.28
CA LEU A 222 5.84 11.94 28.00
C LEU A 222 5.97 10.44 27.73
N THR A 223 5.60 9.63 28.72
CA THR A 223 5.47 8.18 28.54
C THR A 223 4.52 7.86 27.40
N LEU A 224 4.94 6.96 26.52
CA LEU A 224 4.12 6.45 25.42
C LEU A 224 3.22 5.34 25.95
N GLU A 225 1.97 5.34 25.52
CA GLU A 225 1.06 4.21 25.75
C GLU A 225 1.42 3.04 24.83
N PRO A 226 1.02 1.79 25.14
CA PRO A 226 1.31 0.63 24.30
C PRO A 226 0.89 0.79 22.82
N ASP A 227 -0.23 1.48 22.55
CA ASP A 227 -0.67 1.77 21.18
C ASP A 227 0.16 2.86 20.50
N ASP A 228 0.69 3.86 21.24
CA ASP A 228 1.64 4.84 20.70
C ASP A 228 2.94 4.13 20.26
N GLU A 229 3.40 3.15 21.05
CA GLU A 229 4.64 2.44 20.78
C GLU A 229 4.59 1.62 19.48
N LEU A 230 3.40 1.23 19.01
CA LEU A 230 3.22 0.56 17.71
C LEU A 230 3.62 1.43 16.50
N PHE A 231 3.52 2.76 16.62
CA PHE A 231 3.87 3.70 15.56
C PHE A 231 5.24 4.37 15.77
N ALA A 232 5.78 4.29 16.99
CA ALA A 232 7.06 4.87 17.38
C ALA A 232 8.25 3.92 17.09
N GLY A 233 9.45 4.50 17.00
CA GLY A 233 10.68 3.74 16.76
C GLY A 233 11.05 3.53 15.28
N TYR A 234 10.12 3.74 14.35
CA TYR A 234 10.38 3.68 12.90
C TYR A 234 10.80 5.02 12.33
N ASP A 235 11.69 5.02 11.34
CA ASP A 235 12.12 6.19 10.56
C ASP A 235 11.51 6.22 9.14
N ALA A 236 10.62 5.29 8.81
CA ALA A 236 9.79 5.34 7.62
C ALA A 236 8.39 4.74 7.86
N VAL A 237 7.41 5.26 7.13
CA VAL A 237 6.02 4.77 7.08
C VAL A 237 5.66 4.51 5.62
N GLN A 238 5.27 3.27 5.31
CA GLN A 238 4.76 2.89 4.00
C GLN A 238 3.23 2.75 4.03
N LEU A 239 2.54 3.45 3.14
CA LEU A 239 1.08 3.42 3.07
C LEU A 239 0.57 2.42 2.02
N LEU A 240 -0.55 1.78 2.33
CA LEU A 240 -1.42 1.09 1.38
C LEU A 240 -2.90 1.21 1.82
N PRO A 241 -3.88 1.25 0.91
CA PRO A 241 -3.75 1.83 -0.43
C PRO A 241 -3.49 3.34 -0.36
N VAL A 242 -3.15 3.96 -1.49
CA VAL A 242 -3.20 5.44 -1.65
C VAL A 242 -3.91 5.84 -2.95
N GLU A 243 -3.97 4.96 -3.93
CA GLU A 243 -4.49 5.22 -5.27
C GLU A 243 -5.99 4.94 -5.39
N PRO A 244 -6.71 5.71 -6.23
CA PRO A 244 -8.10 5.40 -6.56
C PRO A 244 -8.25 4.00 -7.13
N THR A 245 -9.26 3.27 -6.66
CA THR A 245 -9.54 1.89 -7.06
C THR A 245 -10.77 1.80 -7.95
N THR A 246 -11.10 0.57 -8.35
CA THR A 246 -12.38 0.20 -8.96
C THR A 246 -13.61 0.65 -8.16
N VAL A 247 -14.75 0.71 -8.88
CA VAL A 247 -16.09 0.92 -8.31
C VAL A 247 -16.84 -0.42 -8.25
N TYR A 248 -18.08 -0.40 -7.77
CA TYR A 248 -18.94 -1.59 -7.72
C TYR A 248 -19.16 -2.20 -9.11
N GLU A 249 -18.81 -3.47 -9.31
CA GLU A 249 -18.87 -4.14 -10.63
C GLU A 249 -20.30 -4.16 -11.24
N ALA A 250 -21.31 -4.34 -10.40
CA ALA A 250 -22.73 -4.34 -10.80
C ALA A 250 -23.57 -3.31 -10.02
N GLY A 251 -22.93 -2.45 -9.22
CA GLY A 251 -23.58 -1.47 -8.35
C GLY A 251 -23.68 -0.09 -8.98
N PRO A 252 -24.32 0.88 -8.30
CA PRO A 252 -24.36 2.24 -8.82
C PRO A 252 -22.96 2.83 -8.88
N ALA A 253 -22.69 3.61 -9.93
CA ALA A 253 -21.50 4.46 -9.98
C ALA A 253 -21.61 5.55 -8.90
N PHE A 254 -20.45 6.06 -8.45
CA PHE A 254 -20.39 7.19 -7.51
C PHE A 254 -20.83 8.52 -8.14
N TRP A 255 -20.82 8.59 -9.47
CA TRP A 255 -21.36 9.68 -10.25
C TRP A 255 -22.28 9.11 -11.32
N ASN A 256 -23.56 9.49 -11.30
CA ASN A 256 -24.53 9.03 -12.29
C ASN A 256 -25.37 10.21 -12.81
N ASP A 257 -25.20 10.55 -14.10
CA ASP A 257 -26.02 11.55 -14.76
C ASP A 257 -27.48 11.07 -14.80
N MET A 258 -28.42 11.91 -14.35
CA MET A 258 -29.84 11.60 -14.28
C MET A 258 -30.58 12.20 -15.49
N GLU A 259 -30.54 13.53 -15.59
CA GLU A 259 -31.16 14.31 -16.67
C GLU A 259 -30.27 15.51 -16.97
N GLY A 260 -30.23 15.95 -18.23
CA GLY A 260 -29.47 17.14 -18.61
C GLY A 260 -29.72 17.56 -20.05
N ASP A 261 -29.38 18.81 -20.34
CA ASP A 261 -29.38 19.42 -21.67
C ASP A 261 -28.05 20.15 -21.92
N ASP A 262 -28.00 21.05 -22.91
CA ASP A 262 -26.77 21.78 -23.24
C ASP A 262 -26.38 22.82 -22.16
N GLU A 263 -27.29 23.22 -21.26
CA GLU A 263 -27.09 24.28 -20.27
C GLU A 263 -27.00 23.77 -18.82
N ALA A 264 -27.57 22.60 -18.51
CA ALA A 264 -27.51 22.03 -17.17
C ALA A 264 -27.49 20.49 -17.14
N VAL A 265 -26.94 19.93 -16.07
CA VAL A 265 -26.93 18.48 -15.78
C VAL A 265 -27.28 18.25 -14.32
N THR A 266 -28.21 17.34 -14.06
CA THR A 266 -28.42 16.79 -12.72
C THR A 266 -27.76 15.43 -12.62
N ALA A 267 -26.92 15.26 -11.60
CA ALA A 267 -26.24 14.00 -11.31
C ALA A 267 -26.60 13.51 -9.90
N HIS A 268 -26.78 12.21 -9.77
CA HIS A 268 -26.80 11.52 -8.48
C HIS A 268 -25.35 11.24 -8.07
N LEU A 269 -24.95 11.80 -6.94
CA LEU A 269 -23.61 11.67 -6.38
C LEU A 269 -23.67 10.75 -5.17
N MET A 270 -22.72 9.84 -5.06
CA MET A 270 -22.55 8.96 -3.90
C MET A 270 -21.12 9.04 -3.42
N ARG A 271 -20.93 9.22 -2.10
CA ARG A 271 -19.60 9.24 -1.50
C ARG A 271 -18.93 7.87 -1.70
N PRO A 272 -17.69 7.82 -2.22
CA PRO A 272 -16.96 6.58 -2.35
C PRO A 272 -16.80 5.83 -1.02
N ASP A 273 -17.14 4.53 -1.02
CA ASP A 273 -17.16 3.65 0.16
C ASP A 273 -16.67 2.22 -0.14
N THR A 274 -15.90 2.05 -1.22
CA THR A 274 -15.28 0.75 -1.55
C THR A 274 -14.12 0.42 -0.61
N THR A 275 -14.04 -0.83 -0.16
CA THR A 275 -12.94 -1.33 0.68
C THR A 275 -12.05 -2.26 -0.13
N ASN A 276 -10.76 -1.94 -0.19
CA ASN A 276 -9.76 -2.67 -0.97
C ASN A 276 -8.37 -2.50 -0.31
N TRP A 277 -7.49 -3.47 -0.53
CA TRP A 277 -6.05 -3.37 -0.29
C TRP A 277 -5.31 -2.33 -1.13
N GLY A 278 -5.85 -1.99 -2.31
CA GLY A 278 -5.27 -0.98 -3.22
C GLY A 278 -4.86 -1.49 -4.59
N TYR A 279 -4.99 -2.78 -4.83
CA TYR A 279 -4.40 -3.40 -6.04
C TYR A 279 -5.35 -3.42 -7.23
N ASP A 280 -6.66 -3.33 -7.03
CA ASP A 280 -7.61 -3.23 -8.13
C ASP A 280 -7.71 -1.77 -8.62
N VAL A 281 -6.66 -1.31 -9.30
CA VAL A 281 -6.56 0.03 -9.86
C VAL A 281 -6.99 0.07 -11.32
N VAL A 282 -7.47 1.21 -11.80
CA VAL A 282 -7.88 1.42 -13.20
C VAL A 282 -6.94 2.33 -13.99
N ILE A 283 -5.78 2.67 -13.41
CA ILE A 283 -4.76 3.63 -13.88
C ILE A 283 -5.24 5.09 -13.98
N SER A 284 -6.48 5.32 -14.42
CA SER A 284 -7.10 6.64 -14.41
C SER A 284 -7.13 7.22 -12.99
N GLY A 285 -6.65 8.45 -12.84
CA GLY A 285 -6.64 9.16 -11.56
C GLY A 285 -5.51 8.77 -10.61
N MET A 286 -4.54 7.94 -11.00
CA MET A 286 -3.46 7.52 -10.08
C MET A 286 -2.56 8.67 -9.60
N ALA A 287 -2.63 9.85 -10.22
CA ALA A 287 -1.99 11.07 -9.72
C ALA A 287 -2.68 11.63 -8.44
N THR A 288 -3.99 11.46 -8.27
CA THR A 288 -4.75 11.94 -7.10
C THR A 288 -4.86 10.88 -6.00
N VAL A 289 -5.25 11.29 -4.81
CA VAL A 289 -5.48 10.43 -3.64
C VAL A 289 -6.83 9.71 -3.75
N ASN A 290 -6.89 8.46 -3.30
CA ASN A 290 -8.14 7.70 -3.21
C ASN A 290 -9.15 8.43 -2.31
N PRO A 291 -10.34 8.81 -2.83
CA PRO A 291 -11.32 9.57 -2.07
C PRO A 291 -11.88 8.84 -0.85
N VAL A 292 -11.85 7.50 -0.82
CA VAL A 292 -12.28 6.72 0.35
C VAL A 292 -11.40 7.00 1.58
N LEU A 293 -10.13 7.35 1.35
CA LEU A 293 -9.16 7.60 2.42
C LEU A 293 -9.26 9.02 2.99
N LEU A 294 -10.09 9.87 2.40
CA LEU A 294 -10.16 11.29 2.71
C LEU A 294 -11.38 11.56 3.58
N GLU A 295 -11.17 12.11 4.78
CA GLU A 295 -12.27 12.50 5.68
C GLU A 295 -13.11 13.63 5.07
N THR A 296 -12.43 14.60 4.49
CA THR A 296 -12.98 15.82 3.87
C THR A 296 -13.11 15.73 2.35
N ALA A 297 -12.72 14.59 1.75
CA ALA A 297 -12.57 14.40 0.31
C ALA A 297 -11.57 15.38 -0.36
N ARG A 298 -10.59 15.90 0.40
CA ARG A 298 -9.54 16.80 -0.10
C ARG A 298 -8.17 16.15 -0.15
N PRO A 299 -7.46 16.23 -1.29
CA PRO A 299 -6.14 15.61 -1.44
C PRO A 299 -5.08 16.22 -0.51
N ASP A 300 -5.32 17.42 0.03
CA ASP A 300 -4.53 18.08 1.09
C ASP A 300 -4.21 17.15 2.28
N GLU A 301 -5.09 16.19 2.63
CA GLU A 301 -4.86 15.30 3.78
C GLU A 301 -3.60 14.43 3.64
N LEU A 302 -3.19 14.08 2.40
CA LEU A 302 -1.92 13.36 2.19
C LEU A 302 -0.71 14.26 2.42
N VAL A 303 -0.81 15.55 2.06
CA VAL A 303 0.25 16.54 2.33
C VAL A 303 0.36 16.80 3.84
N ASP A 304 -0.76 16.82 4.56
CA ASP A 304 -0.78 16.98 6.01
C ASP A 304 -0.09 15.80 6.72
N LEU A 305 -0.40 14.57 6.30
CA LEU A 305 0.26 13.38 6.82
C LEU A 305 1.77 13.42 6.56
N ALA A 306 2.17 13.72 5.31
CA ALA A 306 3.59 13.88 4.96
C ALA A 306 4.26 14.92 5.87
N ALA A 307 3.59 16.05 6.09
CA ALA A 307 4.16 17.13 6.88
C ALA A 307 4.32 16.78 8.38
N VAL A 308 3.41 16.01 8.95
CA VAL A 308 3.53 15.52 10.33
C VAL A 308 4.65 14.49 10.47
N LEU A 309 4.84 13.62 9.47
CA LEU A 309 5.93 12.64 9.44
C LEU A 309 7.31 13.31 9.31
N HIS A 310 7.46 14.25 8.38
CA HIS A 310 8.72 14.97 8.16
C HIS A 310 9.13 15.85 9.34
N ASN A 311 8.16 16.42 10.05
CA ASN A 311 8.39 17.25 11.24
C ASN A 311 8.35 16.46 12.55
N PHE A 312 8.32 15.12 12.50
CA PHE A 312 8.26 14.29 13.70
C PHE A 312 9.48 14.55 14.61
N PRO A 313 9.29 14.68 15.93
CA PRO A 313 10.38 15.02 16.86
C PRO A 313 11.42 13.90 16.98
N SER A 314 12.62 14.28 17.42
CA SER A 314 13.84 13.43 17.49
C SER A 314 14.43 13.08 16.11
N TYR A 315 13.63 12.55 15.20
CA TYR A 315 14.04 12.24 13.84
C TYR A 315 12.83 12.28 12.88
N PRO A 316 13.00 12.85 11.67
CA PRO A 316 11.99 12.77 10.61
C PRO A 316 11.65 11.32 10.27
N LYS A 317 10.40 11.09 9.86
CA LYS A 317 9.95 9.82 9.29
C LYS A 317 9.75 10.00 7.79
N MET A 318 10.35 9.13 7.00
CA MET A 318 10.12 9.08 5.55
C MET A 318 8.69 8.63 5.25
N LEU A 319 8.05 9.26 4.27
CA LEU A 319 6.83 8.76 3.64
C LEU A 319 7.18 7.88 2.43
N VAL A 320 6.74 6.63 2.44
CA VAL A 320 6.88 5.70 1.31
C VAL A 320 5.50 5.44 0.72
N LEU A 321 5.34 5.74 -0.56
CA LEU A 321 4.12 5.46 -1.31
C LEU A 321 4.25 4.18 -2.12
N ASP A 322 3.15 3.46 -2.23
CA ASP A 322 3.03 2.39 -3.20
C ASP A 322 2.69 2.94 -4.59
N VAL A 323 3.09 2.20 -5.64
CA VAL A 323 2.75 2.46 -7.04
C VAL A 323 2.39 1.16 -7.71
N VAL A 324 1.11 1.01 -8.05
CA VAL A 324 0.55 -0.21 -8.68
C VAL A 324 0.36 -0.02 -10.19
N PHE A 325 1.43 -0.11 -10.98
CA PHE A 325 1.35 0.06 -12.45
C PHE A 325 1.56 -1.22 -13.26
N GLY A 326 1.68 -2.39 -12.62
CA GLY A 326 1.90 -3.67 -13.32
C GLY A 326 0.69 -4.13 -14.15
N HIS A 327 -0.51 -3.64 -13.83
CA HIS A 327 -1.76 -3.98 -14.51
C HIS A 327 -2.81 -2.86 -14.34
N SER A 328 -3.94 -3.02 -15.03
CA SER A 328 -5.20 -2.32 -14.74
C SER A 328 -6.29 -3.37 -14.55
N ASP A 329 -7.20 -3.19 -13.61
CA ASP A 329 -8.45 -3.94 -13.59
C ASP A 329 -9.23 -3.74 -14.90
N ASN A 330 -10.11 -4.69 -15.24
CA ASN A 330 -10.95 -4.64 -16.44
C ASN A 330 -11.87 -3.42 -16.50
N GLN A 331 -12.28 -2.85 -15.36
CA GLN A 331 -13.05 -1.61 -15.34
C GLN A 331 -12.28 -0.44 -15.98
N GLY A 332 -10.95 -0.50 -16.04
CA GLY A 332 -10.12 0.50 -16.74
C GLY A 332 -10.48 0.67 -18.22
N LEU A 333 -11.06 -0.36 -18.86
CA LEU A 333 -11.57 -0.27 -20.24
C LEU A 333 -12.73 0.73 -20.39
N GLY A 334 -13.41 1.08 -19.28
CA GLY A 334 -14.44 2.12 -19.23
C GLY A 334 -13.92 3.50 -18.85
N ALA A 335 -12.68 3.61 -18.36
CA ALA A 335 -12.08 4.87 -17.90
C ALA A 335 -10.97 5.40 -18.84
N LEU A 336 -10.34 4.53 -19.62
CA LEU A 336 -9.22 4.85 -20.51
C LEU A 336 -9.48 4.36 -21.93
N ASN A 337 -8.90 5.05 -22.91
CA ASN A 337 -8.94 4.58 -24.29
C ASN A 337 -8.10 3.30 -24.50
N SER A 338 -8.39 2.58 -25.57
CA SER A 338 -7.78 1.27 -25.85
C SER A 338 -6.26 1.29 -26.03
N HIS A 339 -5.66 2.44 -26.34
CA HIS A 339 -4.22 2.55 -26.57
C HIS A 339 -3.39 2.41 -25.28
N TYR A 340 -4.01 2.54 -24.10
CA TYR A 340 -3.37 2.26 -22.82
C TYR A 340 -3.10 0.78 -22.58
N PHE A 341 -3.74 -0.13 -23.33
CA PHE A 341 -3.76 -1.55 -23.03
C PHE A 341 -3.05 -2.40 -24.09
N ALA A 342 -2.30 -3.40 -23.63
CA ALA A 342 -1.64 -4.41 -24.47
C ALA A 342 -2.44 -5.73 -24.55
N GLY A 343 -3.61 -5.79 -23.92
CA GLY A 343 -4.51 -6.94 -23.90
C GLY A 343 -4.71 -7.54 -22.50
N PRO A 344 -5.54 -8.59 -22.38
CA PRO A 344 -5.94 -9.16 -21.09
C PRO A 344 -4.79 -9.86 -20.35
N ASN A 345 -4.86 -9.86 -19.02
CA ASN A 345 -3.99 -10.60 -18.11
C ASN A 345 -4.79 -11.22 -16.94
N MET A 346 -4.10 -11.86 -15.99
CA MET A 346 -4.76 -12.53 -14.86
C MET A 346 -5.41 -11.58 -13.83
N TYR A 347 -5.02 -10.30 -13.83
CA TYR A 347 -5.49 -9.25 -12.93
C TYR A 347 -6.36 -8.19 -13.65
N GLY A 348 -6.72 -8.43 -14.92
CA GLY A 348 -7.41 -7.46 -15.77
C GLY A 348 -6.72 -7.27 -17.12
N GLN A 349 -6.02 -6.16 -17.31
CA GLN A 349 -5.35 -5.73 -18.54
C GLN A 349 -3.86 -5.45 -18.30
N ASN A 350 -3.02 -5.90 -19.24
CA ASN A 350 -1.64 -5.43 -19.35
C ASN A 350 -1.63 -4.01 -19.90
N LEU A 351 -0.75 -3.16 -19.40
CA LEU A 351 -0.55 -1.82 -19.95
C LEU A 351 0.40 -1.83 -21.16
N ALA A 352 0.19 -0.90 -22.07
CA ALA A 352 1.00 -0.72 -23.27
C ALA A 352 2.28 0.09 -22.99
N TYR A 353 3.19 -0.43 -22.15
CA TYR A 353 4.43 0.26 -21.77
C TYR A 353 5.34 0.66 -22.96
N HIS A 354 5.18 0.00 -24.11
CA HIS A 354 5.96 0.31 -25.33
C HIS A 354 5.32 1.40 -26.19
N ASN A 355 4.08 1.81 -25.87
CA ASN A 355 3.52 3.02 -26.46
C ASN A 355 4.21 4.24 -25.83
N PRO A 356 4.93 5.07 -26.61
CA PRO A 356 5.74 6.16 -26.08
C PRO A 356 4.92 7.19 -25.30
N PHE A 357 3.66 7.42 -25.67
CA PHE A 357 2.82 8.38 -24.96
C PHE A 357 2.24 7.79 -23.68
N VAL A 358 1.82 6.51 -23.70
CA VAL A 358 1.37 5.82 -22.47
C VAL A 358 2.48 5.78 -21.44
N ARG A 359 3.68 5.33 -21.80
CA ARG A 359 4.84 5.29 -20.90
C ARG A 359 5.15 6.67 -20.31
N ALA A 360 5.14 7.71 -21.14
CA ALA A 360 5.37 9.07 -20.68
C ALA A 360 4.27 9.58 -19.73
N ILE A 361 3.01 9.23 -19.98
CA ILE A 361 1.87 9.58 -19.12
C ILE A 361 1.96 8.83 -17.78
N LEU A 362 2.28 7.53 -17.78
CA LEU A 362 2.47 6.77 -16.55
C LEU A 362 3.60 7.35 -15.68
N LEU A 363 4.75 7.71 -16.28
CA LEU A 363 5.83 8.40 -15.55
C LEU A 363 5.38 9.74 -14.97
N GLU A 364 4.53 10.48 -15.69
CA GLU A 364 3.97 11.74 -15.19
C GLU A 364 2.94 11.53 -14.07
N LEU A 365 2.10 10.49 -14.14
CA LEU A 365 1.19 10.10 -13.06
C LEU A 365 1.97 9.78 -11.78
N GLN A 366 3.01 8.95 -11.89
CA GLN A 366 3.91 8.65 -10.78
C GLN A 366 4.53 9.93 -10.22
N ARG A 367 5.06 10.81 -11.08
CA ARG A 367 5.68 12.07 -10.64
C ARG A 367 4.70 12.92 -9.83
N ARG A 368 3.48 13.14 -10.34
CA ARG A 368 2.45 13.91 -9.63
C ARG A 368 2.08 13.31 -8.28
N LYS A 369 1.96 11.97 -8.22
CA LYS A 369 1.67 11.24 -6.99
C LYS A 369 2.79 11.41 -5.96
N VAL A 370 4.03 11.25 -6.38
CA VAL A 370 5.20 11.32 -5.48
C VAL A 370 5.45 12.76 -5.01
N ASP A 371 5.13 13.78 -5.81
CA ASP A 371 5.18 15.21 -5.44
C ASP A 371 4.21 15.61 -4.29
N PHE A 372 3.36 14.70 -3.80
CA PHE A 372 2.69 14.90 -2.50
C PHE A 372 3.69 14.96 -1.33
N GLY A 373 4.94 14.52 -1.54
CA GLY A 373 6.04 14.64 -0.58
C GLY A 373 6.64 13.31 -0.18
N ALA A 374 6.55 12.26 -1.02
CA ALA A 374 7.10 10.97 -0.66
C ALA A 374 8.63 10.93 -0.83
N ASP A 375 9.33 10.42 0.18
CA ASP A 375 10.78 10.18 0.16
C ASP A 375 11.15 8.83 -0.45
N GLY A 376 10.19 7.90 -0.48
CA GLY A 376 10.35 6.56 -1.01
C GLY A 376 9.17 6.10 -1.86
N VAL A 377 9.43 5.14 -2.74
CA VAL A 377 8.44 4.48 -3.59
C VAL A 377 8.62 2.96 -3.51
N ARG A 378 7.54 2.24 -3.26
CA ARG A 378 7.45 0.80 -3.55
C ARG A 378 6.73 0.62 -4.88
N VAL A 379 7.34 -0.11 -5.80
CA VAL A 379 6.68 -0.57 -7.03
C VAL A 379 6.13 -1.96 -6.75
N ASP A 380 4.82 -2.06 -6.64
CA ASP A 380 4.10 -3.30 -6.39
C ASP A 380 4.10 -4.19 -7.64
N GLY A 381 4.21 -5.51 -7.44
CA GLY A 381 4.21 -6.47 -8.53
C GLY A 381 5.20 -6.12 -9.65
N ALA A 382 6.42 -5.65 -9.32
CA ALA A 382 7.42 -5.20 -10.30
C ALA A 382 7.80 -6.27 -11.33
N GLN A 383 7.60 -7.55 -10.98
CA GLN A 383 7.71 -8.66 -11.93
C GLN A 383 6.69 -8.62 -13.08
N ASP A 384 5.53 -7.98 -12.92
CA ASP A 384 4.41 -7.99 -13.88
C ASP A 384 4.51 -6.92 -14.98
N PHE A 385 5.54 -6.07 -14.92
CA PHE A 385 5.90 -5.13 -15.99
C PHE A 385 6.48 -5.90 -17.18
N LYS A 386 5.58 -6.52 -17.95
CA LYS A 386 5.90 -7.41 -19.06
C LYS A 386 5.34 -6.91 -20.37
N TRP A 387 6.01 -7.28 -21.44
CA TRP A 387 5.55 -7.08 -22.82
C TRP A 387 5.82 -8.34 -23.65
N TRP A 388 5.00 -8.53 -24.69
CA TRP A 388 5.12 -9.67 -25.59
C TRP A 388 6.13 -9.38 -26.71
N ASP A 389 7.24 -10.12 -26.75
CA ASP A 389 8.18 -10.09 -27.86
C ASP A 389 7.73 -11.05 -28.96
N ALA A 390 7.13 -10.50 -30.02
CA ALA A 390 6.65 -11.29 -31.15
C ALA A 390 7.78 -12.01 -31.92
N SER A 391 9.04 -11.54 -31.82
CA SER A 391 10.18 -12.15 -32.52
C SER A 391 10.68 -13.42 -31.83
N THR A 392 10.64 -13.46 -30.49
CA THR A 392 11.00 -14.65 -29.71
C THR A 392 9.81 -15.44 -29.18
N GLN A 393 8.58 -14.92 -29.34
CA GLN A 393 7.34 -15.48 -28.81
C GLN A 393 7.39 -15.69 -27.29
N GLU A 394 7.91 -14.69 -26.58
CA GLU A 394 8.12 -14.73 -25.13
C GLU A 394 7.61 -13.45 -24.48
N MET A 395 7.11 -13.59 -23.24
CA MET A 395 6.88 -12.44 -22.37
C MET A 395 8.22 -12.00 -21.77
N ARG A 396 8.59 -10.74 -21.96
CA ARG A 396 9.82 -10.14 -21.41
C ARG A 396 9.51 -9.10 -20.36
N HIS A 397 10.38 -8.97 -19.38
CA HIS A 397 10.30 -7.91 -18.37
C HIS A 397 10.84 -6.59 -18.94
N ASP A 398 10.19 -5.47 -18.63
CA ASP A 398 10.62 -4.13 -19.00
C ASP A 398 11.47 -3.49 -17.90
N ASP A 399 12.66 -4.04 -17.66
CA ASP A 399 13.57 -3.53 -16.62
C ASP A 399 14.06 -2.10 -16.93
N GLU A 400 14.01 -1.68 -18.19
CA GLU A 400 14.30 -0.29 -18.59
C GLU A 400 13.22 0.66 -18.07
N TYR A 401 11.95 0.27 -18.11
CA TYR A 401 10.88 1.07 -17.54
C TYR A 401 10.98 1.15 -16.02
N LEU A 402 11.28 0.04 -15.34
CA LEU A 402 11.54 0.04 -13.89
C LEU A 402 12.67 1.01 -13.50
N ARG A 403 13.72 1.11 -14.32
CA ARG A 403 14.80 2.08 -14.13
C ARG A 403 14.32 3.52 -14.35
N GLU A 404 13.54 3.79 -15.38
CA GLU A 404 12.98 5.13 -15.62
C GLU A 404 12.05 5.61 -14.50
N MET A 405 11.28 4.69 -13.89
CA MET A 405 10.50 4.99 -12.70
C MET A 405 11.40 5.50 -11.58
N ALA A 406 12.53 4.81 -11.33
CA ALA A 406 13.52 5.19 -10.30
C ALA A 406 14.27 6.50 -10.62
N ASP A 407 14.50 6.79 -11.90
CA ASP A 407 15.22 7.98 -12.37
C ASP A 407 14.38 9.27 -12.37
N THR A 408 13.06 9.15 -12.22
CA THR A 408 12.14 10.29 -12.31
C THR A 408 12.37 11.28 -11.15
N VAL A 409 12.82 12.48 -11.52
CA VAL A 409 13.04 13.60 -10.59
C VAL A 409 11.70 14.19 -10.15
N GLN A 410 11.58 14.35 -8.84
CA GLN A 410 10.45 14.94 -8.13
C GLN A 410 10.78 16.38 -7.77
N CYS A 411 9.76 17.21 -7.56
CA CYS A 411 9.94 18.60 -7.16
C CYS A 411 8.90 18.99 -6.10
N VAL A 412 9.37 19.13 -4.87
CA VAL A 412 8.53 19.50 -3.73
C VAL A 412 9.11 20.72 -3.04
N ALA A 413 8.26 21.69 -2.72
CA ALA A 413 8.67 22.96 -2.10
C ALA A 413 9.83 23.69 -2.84
N GLY A 414 9.97 23.48 -4.15
CA GLY A 414 11.06 24.03 -4.96
C GLY A 414 12.43 23.36 -4.73
N THR A 415 12.44 22.13 -4.22
CA THR A 415 13.59 21.25 -4.10
C THR A 415 13.42 20.05 -5.02
N GLU A 416 14.42 19.80 -5.87
CA GLU A 416 14.48 18.62 -6.73
C GLU A 416 15.13 17.44 -6.02
N TYR A 417 14.55 16.25 -6.14
CA TYR A 417 15.09 15.02 -5.55
C TYR A 417 14.69 13.76 -6.33
N ARG A 418 15.33 12.64 -6.00
CA ARG A 418 14.97 11.27 -6.39
C ARG A 418 14.65 10.48 -5.12
N PRO A 419 13.47 9.87 -5.01
CA PRO A 419 13.12 9.08 -3.83
C PRO A 419 13.91 7.78 -3.79
N TRP A 420 13.92 7.14 -2.63
CA TRP A 420 14.41 5.77 -2.47
C TRP A 420 13.42 4.78 -3.12
N PHE A 421 13.90 3.71 -3.77
CA PHE A 421 13.03 2.78 -4.52
C PHE A 421 13.14 1.33 -4.02
N VAL A 422 11.98 0.71 -3.88
CA VAL A 422 11.81 -0.71 -3.55
C VAL A 422 10.98 -1.37 -4.64
N PHE A 423 11.44 -2.49 -5.18
CA PHE A 423 10.69 -3.29 -6.16
C PHE A 423 10.22 -4.59 -5.51
N GLU A 424 8.90 -4.80 -5.51
CA GLU A 424 8.35 -6.11 -5.18
C GLU A 424 8.53 -7.05 -6.37
N ASP A 425 9.65 -7.77 -6.41
CA ASP A 425 9.97 -8.70 -7.50
C ASP A 425 10.61 -9.97 -6.95
N GLY A 426 9.93 -11.09 -7.18
CA GLY A 426 10.37 -12.45 -6.86
C GLY A 426 10.50 -13.33 -8.10
N ARG A 427 10.84 -12.75 -9.27
CA ARG A 427 10.97 -13.53 -10.50
C ARG A 427 11.95 -14.72 -10.30
N PRO A 428 11.66 -15.91 -10.86
CA PRO A 428 10.71 -16.17 -11.94
C PRO A 428 9.27 -16.54 -11.46
N TRP A 429 8.83 -16.08 -10.29
CA TRP A 429 7.42 -16.18 -9.88
C TRP A 429 6.46 -15.83 -11.05
N PRO A 430 5.38 -16.60 -11.28
CA PRO A 430 4.85 -17.69 -10.44
C PRO A 430 5.25 -19.12 -10.91
N GLN A 431 6.43 -19.32 -11.53
CA GLN A 431 6.90 -20.68 -11.86
C GLN A 431 6.87 -21.60 -10.63
N GLU A 432 6.51 -22.87 -10.78
CA GLU A 432 6.28 -23.79 -9.64
C GLU A 432 7.47 -23.88 -8.66
N ASP A 433 8.70 -23.84 -9.17
CA ASP A 433 9.95 -23.98 -8.40
C ASP A 433 10.58 -22.63 -8.00
N TRP A 434 9.88 -21.51 -8.16
CA TRP A 434 10.38 -20.16 -7.88
C TRP A 434 10.99 -20.00 -6.48
N GLU A 435 10.47 -20.71 -5.46
CA GLU A 435 11.00 -20.71 -4.09
C GLU A 435 12.44 -21.22 -4.01
N LEU A 436 12.91 -21.97 -5.01
CA LEU A 436 14.27 -22.46 -5.15
C LEU A 436 15.05 -21.67 -6.21
N SER A 437 14.40 -21.29 -7.31
CA SER A 437 15.08 -20.68 -8.46
C SER A 437 15.22 -19.15 -8.37
N SER A 438 14.40 -18.46 -7.59
CA SER A 438 14.51 -17.01 -7.40
C SER A 438 15.72 -16.65 -6.53
N ASP A 439 16.46 -15.64 -7.01
CA ASP A 439 17.54 -14.98 -6.28
C ASP A 439 17.13 -13.63 -5.68
N TYR A 440 15.88 -13.17 -5.90
CA TYR A 440 15.30 -11.92 -5.40
C TYR A 440 16.14 -10.67 -5.67
N ARG A 441 16.93 -10.68 -6.75
CA ARG A 441 17.92 -9.63 -7.04
C ARG A 441 17.95 -9.18 -8.50
N ALA A 442 16.98 -9.59 -9.32
CA ALA A 442 16.96 -9.27 -10.74
C ALA A 442 17.05 -7.75 -11.02
N VAL A 443 16.21 -6.95 -10.35
CA VAL A 443 16.18 -5.49 -10.51
C VAL A 443 17.39 -4.82 -9.85
N ILE A 444 17.80 -5.28 -8.67
CA ILE A 444 19.02 -4.82 -7.99
C ILE A 444 20.23 -4.99 -8.92
N LYS A 445 20.36 -6.16 -9.58
CA LYS A 445 21.47 -6.46 -10.48
C LYS A 445 21.40 -5.63 -11.76
N SER A 446 20.21 -5.39 -12.31
CA SER A 446 20.07 -4.62 -13.55
C SER A 446 20.36 -3.12 -13.37
N GLN A 447 20.23 -2.61 -12.14
CA GLN A 447 20.46 -1.20 -11.81
C GLN A 447 21.71 -0.94 -10.97
N ALA A 448 22.52 -1.97 -10.66
CA ALA A 448 23.66 -1.86 -9.73
C ALA A 448 24.70 -0.78 -10.10
N ASP A 449 24.88 -0.51 -11.40
CA ASP A 449 25.83 0.50 -11.89
C ASP A 449 25.26 1.93 -11.88
N SER A 450 23.93 2.07 -11.88
CA SER A 450 23.23 3.38 -11.96
C SER A 450 22.66 3.86 -10.63
N ASP A 451 22.11 2.94 -9.82
CA ASP A 451 21.53 3.24 -8.51
C ASP A 451 21.81 2.07 -7.53
N PRO A 452 22.86 2.18 -6.69
CA PRO A 452 23.23 1.12 -5.75
C PRO A 452 22.28 1.00 -4.55
N ASP A 453 21.35 1.94 -4.38
CA ASP A 453 20.39 1.99 -3.27
C ASP A 453 18.97 1.58 -3.70
N VAL A 454 18.82 0.89 -4.84
CA VAL A 454 17.60 0.16 -5.19
C VAL A 454 17.46 -1.09 -4.32
N PHE A 455 16.24 -1.33 -3.85
CA PHE A 455 15.91 -2.47 -3.00
C PHE A 455 14.89 -3.40 -3.65
N GLN A 456 14.87 -4.65 -3.21
CA GLN A 456 13.81 -5.63 -3.55
C GLN A 456 13.26 -6.28 -2.29
N TRP A 457 12.08 -6.89 -2.38
CA TRP A 457 11.60 -7.77 -1.32
C TRP A 457 12.50 -8.99 -1.17
N GLY A 458 12.94 -9.27 0.07
CA GLY A 458 13.79 -10.42 0.36
C GLY A 458 13.01 -11.74 0.46
N PRO A 459 13.71 -12.89 0.54
CA PRO A 459 13.11 -14.23 0.53
C PRO A 459 12.12 -14.53 1.67
N LEU A 460 12.23 -13.83 2.80
CA LEU A 460 11.34 -13.98 3.96
C LEU A 460 10.14 -13.02 3.90
N THR A 461 10.27 -11.96 3.13
CA THR A 461 9.26 -10.91 2.94
C THR A 461 8.36 -11.26 1.76
N PHE A 462 8.92 -11.81 0.69
CA PHE A 462 8.17 -12.15 -0.51
C PHE A 462 7.31 -13.41 -0.34
N ALA A 463 6.05 -13.29 -0.75
CA ALA A 463 5.07 -14.36 -0.86
C ALA A 463 4.82 -15.16 0.44
N HIS A 464 4.74 -16.50 0.36
CA HIS A 464 3.95 -17.33 1.25
C HIS A 464 4.65 -17.81 2.54
N ASN A 465 5.42 -16.95 3.21
CA ASN A 465 6.12 -17.32 4.44
C ASN A 465 5.15 -17.47 5.63
N THR A 466 5.19 -18.63 6.28
CA THR A 466 4.22 -19.06 7.33
C THR A 466 4.95 -19.60 8.56
N PRO A 467 5.40 -18.70 9.47
CA PRO A 467 6.33 -19.04 10.55
C PRO A 467 5.75 -19.93 11.65
N PHE A 468 4.43 -20.16 11.67
CA PHE A 468 3.79 -21.10 12.60
C PHE A 468 3.86 -22.56 12.16
N ILE A 469 4.34 -22.88 10.94
CA ILE A 469 4.53 -24.27 10.52
C ILE A 469 5.73 -24.86 11.25
N TYR A 470 5.57 -26.05 11.82
CA TYR A 470 6.65 -26.72 12.53
C TYR A 470 7.85 -26.98 11.60
N THR A 471 9.07 -26.78 12.09
CA THR A 471 10.35 -26.78 11.36
C THR A 471 10.58 -25.64 10.37
N PHE A 472 9.73 -24.62 10.32
CA PHE A 472 9.86 -23.49 9.40
C PHE A 472 11.26 -22.88 9.44
N TRP A 473 11.74 -22.51 10.63
CA TRP A 473 13.04 -21.82 10.80
C TRP A 473 14.23 -22.68 10.39
N LEU A 474 14.19 -23.97 10.71
CA LEU A 474 15.24 -24.91 10.28
C LEU A 474 15.21 -25.12 8.76
N SER A 475 14.01 -25.24 8.17
CA SER A 475 13.84 -25.41 6.72
C SER A 475 14.29 -24.18 5.92
N LYS A 476 14.13 -22.98 6.48
CA LYS A 476 14.57 -21.70 5.86
C LYS A 476 16.00 -21.31 6.24
N TYR A 477 16.74 -22.13 6.99
CA TYR A 477 18.11 -21.80 7.41
C TYR A 477 19.07 -21.49 6.24
N TRP A 478 18.91 -22.17 5.11
CA TRP A 478 19.71 -21.86 3.92
C TRP A 478 19.37 -20.49 3.31
N ARG A 479 18.08 -20.10 3.27
CA ARG A 479 17.65 -18.75 2.87
C ARG A 479 18.12 -17.69 3.86
N LEU A 480 18.11 -17.98 5.16
CA LEU A 480 18.71 -17.10 6.17
C LEU A 480 20.19 -16.86 5.88
N LYS A 481 20.96 -17.90 5.55
CA LYS A 481 22.36 -17.72 5.13
C LYS A 481 22.46 -16.82 3.88
N GLU A 482 21.62 -16.98 2.87
CA GLU A 482 21.65 -16.10 1.69
C GLU A 482 21.36 -14.64 2.04
N ILE A 483 20.34 -14.40 2.89
CA ILE A 483 20.03 -13.08 3.44
C ILE A 483 21.26 -12.49 4.10
N LEU A 484 21.89 -13.23 5.00
CA LEU A 484 23.08 -12.78 5.71
C LEU A 484 24.24 -12.40 4.78
N HIS A 485 24.45 -13.09 3.65
CA HIS A 485 25.58 -12.82 2.75
C HIS A 485 25.29 -11.77 1.67
N THR A 486 24.02 -11.57 1.27
CA THR A 486 23.68 -10.76 0.09
C THR A 486 22.45 -9.84 0.26
N GLY A 487 21.85 -9.78 1.44
CA GLY A 487 20.59 -9.09 1.71
C GLY A 487 20.67 -7.59 2.04
N SER A 488 21.82 -6.92 1.85
CA SER A 488 21.99 -5.49 2.16
C SER A 488 21.01 -4.57 1.44
N ASN A 489 20.50 -5.01 0.29
CA ASN A 489 19.53 -4.31 -0.55
C ASN A 489 18.15 -5.00 -0.55
N TRP A 490 17.84 -5.76 0.50
CA TRP A 490 16.53 -6.37 0.66
C TRP A 490 15.68 -5.67 1.70
N ILE A 491 14.37 -5.64 1.46
CA ILE A 491 13.41 -5.56 2.56
C ILE A 491 13.48 -6.90 3.30
N SER A 492 13.57 -6.84 4.62
CA SER A 492 13.67 -8.00 5.50
C SER A 492 12.49 -8.05 6.47
N GLY A 493 12.30 -9.22 7.09
CA GLY A 493 11.16 -9.51 7.97
C GLY A 493 10.15 -10.46 7.32
N THR A 494 9.31 -11.06 8.16
CA THR A 494 8.32 -12.11 7.80
C THR A 494 6.87 -11.70 8.05
N ALA A 495 6.61 -10.47 8.51
CA ALA A 495 5.31 -10.02 8.96
C ALA A 495 4.87 -8.76 8.20
N ASN A 496 4.55 -8.92 6.92
CA ASN A 496 3.94 -7.90 6.09
C ASN A 496 2.46 -8.24 5.78
N HIS A 497 1.75 -7.35 5.08
CA HIS A 497 0.35 -7.58 4.71
C HIS A 497 0.12 -8.88 3.90
N ASP A 498 1.10 -9.31 3.10
CA ASP A 498 0.99 -10.48 2.24
C ASP A 498 1.24 -11.78 2.98
N THR A 499 2.31 -11.83 3.77
CA THR A 499 2.65 -13.02 4.56
C THR A 499 1.58 -13.29 5.61
N LEU A 500 1.06 -12.25 6.27
CA LEU A 500 0.01 -12.40 7.27
C LEU A 500 -1.29 -12.90 6.64
N ARG A 501 -1.72 -12.33 5.49
CA ARG A 501 -2.87 -12.85 4.74
C ARG A 501 -2.65 -14.31 4.38
N ARG A 502 -1.48 -14.65 3.86
CA ARG A 502 -1.23 -16.05 3.49
C ARG A 502 -1.36 -16.98 4.70
N GLY A 503 -0.89 -16.55 5.86
CA GLY A 503 -1.05 -17.28 7.12
C GLY A 503 -2.49 -17.66 7.42
N THR A 504 -3.43 -16.74 7.19
CA THR A 504 -4.86 -16.93 7.50
C THR A 504 -5.59 -17.81 6.48
N GLN A 505 -4.98 -18.05 5.32
CA GLN A 505 -5.45 -18.97 4.28
C GLN A 505 -4.91 -20.41 4.44
N VAL A 506 -3.90 -20.64 5.30
CA VAL A 506 -3.33 -21.98 5.48
C VAL A 506 -4.24 -22.86 6.33
N SER A 507 -4.42 -24.12 5.95
CA SER A 507 -5.19 -25.07 6.75
C SER A 507 -4.59 -25.27 8.16
N PRO A 508 -5.35 -25.04 9.25
CA PRO A 508 -4.88 -25.29 10.61
C PRO A 508 -4.73 -26.79 10.95
N LYS A 509 -4.99 -27.70 10.00
CA LYS A 509 -4.77 -29.14 10.14
C LYS A 509 -3.33 -29.55 9.79
N LEU A 510 -2.52 -28.64 9.24
CA LEU A 510 -1.10 -28.89 9.04
C LEU A 510 -0.36 -29.05 10.38
N ASN A 511 0.89 -29.51 10.32
CA ASN A 511 1.73 -29.62 11.51
C ASN A 511 2.20 -28.22 11.95
N ILE A 512 1.41 -27.58 12.82
CA ILE A 512 1.68 -26.23 13.34
C ILE A 512 2.40 -26.28 14.69
N ASN A 513 3.19 -25.26 15.00
CA ASN A 513 3.87 -25.11 16.28
C ASN A 513 2.89 -24.69 17.38
N THR A 514 2.31 -25.66 18.08
CA THR A 514 1.40 -25.44 19.20
C THR A 514 2.07 -24.89 20.46
N ARG A 515 3.40 -24.68 20.45
CA ARG A 515 4.11 -24.02 21.56
C ARG A 515 4.00 -22.50 21.51
N LEU A 516 3.52 -21.96 20.39
CA LEU A 516 3.30 -20.52 20.23
C LEU A 516 2.09 -20.04 21.05
N GLY A 517 1.09 -20.87 21.31
CA GLY A 517 -0.07 -20.48 22.10
C GLY A 517 -1.05 -21.62 22.32
N ASP A 518 -1.99 -21.41 23.24
CA ASP A 518 -3.02 -22.38 23.59
C ASP A 518 -4.20 -22.32 22.61
N THR A 519 -4.39 -21.18 21.95
CA THR A 519 -5.42 -20.97 20.91
C THR A 519 -4.80 -20.73 19.54
N LYS A 520 -5.59 -20.97 18.48
CA LYS A 520 -5.16 -20.69 17.10
C LYS A 520 -4.86 -19.21 16.87
N MET A 521 -5.63 -18.32 17.51
CA MET A 521 -5.40 -16.88 17.45
C MET A 521 -4.05 -16.54 18.06
N GLU A 522 -3.75 -17.04 19.26
CA GLU A 522 -2.44 -16.84 19.92
C GLU A 522 -1.28 -17.41 19.09
N ILE A 523 -1.46 -18.61 18.50
CA ILE A 523 -0.45 -19.21 17.61
C ILE A 523 -0.17 -18.31 16.41
N LEU A 524 -1.22 -17.80 15.74
CA LEU A 524 -1.08 -16.93 14.58
C LEU A 524 -0.43 -15.60 14.97
N ASP A 525 -0.98 -14.93 16.00
CA ASP A 525 -0.52 -13.64 16.50
C ASP A 525 0.97 -13.73 16.89
N LYS A 526 1.35 -14.73 17.69
CA LYS A 526 2.73 -14.91 18.14
C LYS A 526 3.67 -15.39 17.02
N ALA A 527 3.16 -15.92 15.92
CA ALA A 527 4.00 -16.28 14.78
C ALA A 527 4.46 -15.05 13.98
N TYR A 528 3.58 -14.04 13.86
CA TYR A 528 3.85 -12.82 13.10
C TYR A 528 4.25 -11.61 13.98
N ASP A 529 3.95 -11.60 15.28
CA ASP A 529 4.49 -10.69 16.30
C ASP A 529 5.34 -11.48 17.30
N ASN A 530 6.41 -12.12 16.79
CA ASN A 530 7.30 -12.97 17.57
C ASN A 530 8.55 -12.21 18.04
N PRO A 531 8.79 -12.05 19.35
CA PRO A 531 9.95 -11.29 19.82
C PRO A 531 11.31 -11.85 19.40
N ALA A 532 11.50 -13.17 19.33
CA ALA A 532 12.77 -13.76 18.88
C ALA A 532 13.03 -13.49 17.39
N VAL A 533 11.98 -13.52 16.58
CA VAL A 533 12.04 -13.20 15.14
C VAL A 533 12.33 -11.72 14.92
N SER A 534 11.67 -10.83 15.67
CA SER A 534 11.96 -9.40 15.63
C SER A 534 13.41 -9.15 16.04
N ILE A 535 13.89 -9.73 17.14
CA ILE A 535 15.28 -9.59 17.59
C ILE A 535 16.25 -10.07 16.50
N LEU A 536 16.02 -11.22 15.88
CA LEU A 536 16.84 -11.70 14.77
C LEU A 536 16.85 -10.69 13.61
N THR A 537 15.68 -10.20 13.20
CA THR A 537 15.51 -9.30 12.06
C THR A 537 16.21 -7.96 12.28
N TYR A 538 16.02 -7.34 13.44
CA TYR A 538 16.54 -6.01 13.73
C TYR A 538 18.01 -6.00 14.17
N SER A 539 18.47 -7.02 14.91
CA SER A 539 19.84 -7.06 15.46
C SER A 539 20.82 -7.89 14.64
N VAL A 540 20.36 -8.73 13.72
CA VAL A 540 21.22 -9.65 12.96
C VAL A 540 21.04 -9.56 11.46
N LEU A 541 19.81 -9.51 10.94
CA LEU A 541 19.62 -9.59 9.48
C LEU A 541 20.02 -8.27 8.78
N PRO A 542 20.71 -8.35 7.62
CA PRO A 542 20.92 -7.20 6.74
C PRO A 542 19.61 -6.72 6.10
N GLY A 543 19.70 -5.59 5.38
CA GLY A 543 18.56 -4.99 4.69
C GLY A 543 17.75 -4.03 5.56
N VAL A 544 16.50 -3.77 5.16
CA VAL A 544 15.59 -2.86 5.88
C VAL A 544 14.41 -3.67 6.41
N PRO A 545 14.28 -3.86 7.74
CA PRO A 545 13.12 -4.48 8.35
C PRO A 545 11.83 -3.73 8.02
N MET A 546 10.77 -4.48 7.70
CA MET A 546 9.42 -3.96 7.53
C MET A 546 8.45 -4.73 8.42
N ASP A 547 7.72 -3.99 9.24
CA ASP A 547 6.67 -4.53 10.10
C ASP A 547 5.31 -4.02 9.63
N PHE A 548 4.32 -4.90 9.55
CA PHE A 548 2.93 -4.51 9.30
C PHE A 548 2.19 -4.17 10.58
N LEU A 549 1.50 -3.02 10.57
CA LEU A 549 0.80 -2.51 11.74
C LEU A 549 -0.19 -3.53 12.31
N ASN A 550 -1.02 -4.18 11.49
CA ASN A 550 -1.97 -5.19 11.99
C ASN A 550 -1.26 -6.39 12.65
N ALA A 551 -0.11 -6.82 12.13
CA ALA A 551 0.67 -7.90 12.74
C ALA A 551 1.15 -7.49 14.14
N THR A 552 1.83 -6.35 14.25
CA THR A 552 2.37 -5.85 15.54
C THR A 552 1.28 -5.44 16.53
N ALA A 553 0.11 -5.02 16.05
CA ALA A 553 -1.06 -4.75 16.86
C ALA A 553 -1.80 -6.02 17.30
N ARG A 554 -1.43 -7.21 16.77
CA ARG A 554 -2.19 -8.46 16.91
C ARG A 554 -3.66 -8.29 16.53
N ALA A 555 -3.87 -7.50 15.46
CA ALA A 555 -5.16 -7.31 14.84
C ALA A 555 -5.32 -8.31 13.69
N SER A 556 -6.55 -8.71 13.43
CA SER A 556 -6.84 -9.61 12.32
C SER A 556 -6.51 -9.00 10.97
N TRP A 557 -6.32 -9.87 9.99
CA TRP A 557 -6.04 -9.49 8.61
C TRP A 557 -6.48 -10.57 7.63
N GLY A 558 -6.87 -10.18 6.42
CA GLY A 558 -7.31 -11.12 5.39
C GLY A 558 -7.50 -10.40 4.06
N PHE A 559 -7.91 -11.15 3.03
CA PHE A 559 -8.25 -10.53 1.75
C PHE A 559 -9.59 -9.80 1.87
N ILE A 560 -9.60 -8.49 1.58
CA ILE A 560 -10.77 -7.63 1.76
C ILE A 560 -11.07 -6.91 0.45
N ARG A 561 -12.27 -7.16 -0.09
CA ARG A 561 -12.73 -6.53 -1.34
C ARG A 561 -14.26 -6.54 -1.43
N ASN A 562 -14.91 -5.40 -1.24
CA ASN A 562 -16.39 -5.33 -1.16
C ASN A 562 -17.08 -4.96 -2.48
N GLN A 563 -16.31 -4.75 -3.55
CA GLN A 563 -16.82 -4.33 -4.85
C GLN A 563 -17.15 -5.46 -5.84
N ASP A 564 -16.76 -6.70 -5.52
CA ASP A 564 -16.97 -7.86 -6.38
C ASP A 564 -18.45 -8.25 -6.49
N ASP A 565 -18.96 -8.35 -7.72
CA ASP A 565 -20.29 -8.92 -7.97
C ASP A 565 -20.18 -10.34 -8.55
N LYS A 566 -19.34 -10.51 -9.56
CA LYS A 566 -19.24 -11.75 -10.32
C LYS A 566 -18.58 -12.85 -9.50
N TYR A 567 -17.46 -12.57 -8.84
CA TYR A 567 -16.65 -13.57 -8.12
C TYR A 567 -16.70 -13.45 -6.59
N GLY A 568 -17.46 -12.51 -6.03
CA GLY A 568 -17.46 -12.24 -4.57
C GLY A 568 -17.75 -13.49 -3.71
N VAL A 569 -18.70 -14.34 -4.12
CA VAL A 569 -19.01 -15.58 -3.40
C VAL A 569 -17.85 -16.58 -3.43
N LYS A 570 -17.11 -16.65 -4.55
CA LYS A 570 -15.92 -17.49 -4.67
C LYS A 570 -14.81 -16.99 -3.75
N VAL A 571 -14.57 -15.67 -3.72
CA VAL A 571 -13.56 -15.07 -2.86
C VAL A 571 -13.85 -15.36 -1.39
N VAL A 572 -15.10 -15.23 -0.94
CA VAL A 572 -15.49 -15.60 0.44
C VAL A 572 -15.28 -17.08 0.72
N ALA A 573 -15.53 -17.95 -0.26
CA ALA A 573 -15.26 -19.37 -0.11
C ALA A 573 -13.76 -19.67 0.07
N GLU A 574 -12.88 -18.94 -0.62
CA GLU A 574 -11.42 -19.05 -0.47
C GLU A 574 -10.95 -18.48 0.89
N GLU A 575 -11.58 -17.41 1.37
CA GLU A 575 -11.27 -16.78 2.67
C GLU A 575 -11.93 -17.48 3.88
N ALA A 576 -12.75 -18.51 3.67
CA ALA A 576 -13.48 -19.21 4.75
C ALA A 576 -12.56 -19.77 5.85
N ILE A 577 -11.31 -20.09 5.52
CA ILE A 577 -10.30 -20.57 6.49
C ILE A 577 -9.94 -19.48 7.50
N SER A 578 -10.04 -18.19 7.14
CA SER A 578 -9.78 -17.04 8.02
C SER A 578 -10.62 -17.10 9.30
N LEU A 579 -11.90 -17.50 9.21
CA LEU A 579 -12.78 -17.69 10.37
C LEU A 579 -12.23 -18.73 11.36
N LYS A 580 -11.51 -19.75 10.88
CA LYS A 580 -10.96 -20.83 11.71
C LYS A 580 -9.74 -20.39 12.50
N TRP A 581 -9.03 -19.38 12.02
CA TRP A 581 -7.83 -18.83 12.65
C TRP A 581 -8.13 -17.67 13.58
N GLN A 582 -8.95 -16.72 13.13
CA GLN A 582 -8.94 -15.35 13.67
C GLN A 582 -10.17 -14.99 14.49
N VAL A 583 -11.20 -15.85 14.49
CA VAL A 583 -12.48 -15.55 15.12
C VAL A 583 -12.90 -16.74 15.97
N ASP A 584 -12.94 -16.54 17.29
CA ASP A 584 -13.51 -17.49 18.23
C ASP A 584 -14.94 -17.12 18.63
N ALA A 585 -15.59 -17.98 19.44
CA ALA A 585 -16.98 -17.76 19.83
C ALA A 585 -17.18 -16.48 20.65
N TYR A 586 -16.19 -16.13 21.48
CA TYR A 586 -16.24 -14.92 22.30
C TYR A 586 -16.13 -13.67 21.43
N SER A 587 -15.13 -13.59 20.55
CA SER A 587 -14.90 -12.45 19.67
C SER A 587 -16.09 -12.22 18.73
N TYR A 588 -16.68 -13.30 18.19
CA TYR A 588 -17.91 -13.19 17.40
C TYR A 588 -19.10 -12.71 18.25
N SER A 589 -19.18 -13.06 19.53
CA SER A 589 -20.31 -12.68 20.39
C SER A 589 -20.36 -11.18 20.72
N ILE A 590 -19.24 -10.45 20.55
CA ILE A 590 -19.17 -9.00 20.78
C ILE A 590 -20.18 -8.32 19.85
N PRO A 591 -21.13 -7.50 20.34
CA PRO A 591 -22.21 -6.96 19.51
C PRO A 591 -21.75 -6.19 18.27
N GLY A 592 -20.63 -5.48 18.35
CA GLY A 592 -20.07 -4.72 17.22
C GLY A 592 -19.33 -5.57 16.17
N ALA A 593 -18.89 -6.78 16.51
CA ALA A 593 -18.21 -7.66 15.56
C ALA A 593 -19.22 -8.36 14.65
N PHE A 594 -18.92 -8.49 13.35
CA PHE A 594 -19.76 -9.20 12.38
C PHE A 594 -21.22 -8.75 12.36
N ARG A 595 -21.44 -7.43 12.43
CA ARG A 595 -22.77 -6.82 12.59
C ARG A 595 -23.68 -7.15 11.40
N PHE A 596 -23.18 -7.01 10.18
CA PHE A 596 -23.98 -7.20 8.98
C PHE A 596 -24.42 -8.65 8.84
N LEU A 597 -23.51 -9.60 9.05
CA LEU A 597 -23.84 -11.03 9.03
C LEU A 597 -24.85 -11.42 10.13
N LYS A 598 -24.73 -10.84 11.33
CA LYS A 598 -25.71 -11.07 12.41
C LYS A 598 -27.10 -10.54 12.05
N GLU A 599 -27.18 -9.34 11.47
CA GLU A 599 -28.44 -8.76 10.98
C GLU A 599 -29.07 -9.64 9.88
N MET A 600 -28.27 -10.38 9.12
CA MET A 600 -28.73 -11.36 8.14
C MET A 600 -29.16 -12.71 8.74
N GLY A 601 -28.96 -12.94 10.04
CA GLY A 601 -29.40 -14.14 10.76
C GLY A 601 -28.30 -15.12 11.15
N PHE A 602 -27.02 -14.78 10.98
CA PHE A 602 -25.90 -15.55 11.55
C PHE A 602 -25.63 -15.09 12.98
N GLU A 603 -26.49 -15.45 13.93
CA GLU A 603 -26.42 -14.92 15.30
C GLU A 603 -25.20 -15.44 16.07
N THR A 604 -24.75 -16.65 15.79
CA THR A 604 -23.60 -17.28 16.44
C THR A 604 -22.47 -17.61 15.47
N ARG A 605 -21.25 -17.77 16.01
CA ARG A 605 -20.12 -18.24 15.22
C ARG A 605 -20.37 -19.62 14.58
N GLU A 606 -21.10 -20.50 15.27
CA GLU A 606 -21.38 -21.84 14.78
C GLU A 606 -22.29 -21.80 13.54
N ASP A 607 -23.26 -20.89 13.53
CA ASP A 607 -24.14 -20.63 12.39
C ASP A 607 -23.34 -20.27 11.14
N LEU A 608 -22.44 -19.28 11.27
CA LEU A 608 -21.58 -18.83 10.16
C LEU A 608 -20.58 -19.91 9.74
N ALA A 609 -19.94 -20.56 10.71
CA ALA A 609 -18.96 -21.62 10.44
C ALA A 609 -19.57 -22.79 9.68
N ARG A 610 -20.83 -23.15 9.98
CA ARG A 610 -21.53 -24.22 9.27
C ARG A 610 -21.79 -23.84 7.82
N PHE A 611 -22.23 -22.61 7.55
CA PHE A 611 -22.38 -22.11 6.18
C PHE A 611 -21.04 -22.14 5.40
N LEU A 612 -19.97 -21.62 6.01
CA LEU A 612 -18.63 -21.56 5.41
C LEU A 612 -17.92 -22.92 5.32
N GLU A 613 -18.40 -23.98 5.97
CA GLU A 613 -17.89 -25.34 5.76
C GLU A 613 -18.45 -25.95 4.47
N PHE A 614 -19.69 -25.66 4.11
CA PHE A 614 -20.30 -26.15 2.86
C PHE A 614 -19.90 -25.34 1.63
N LEU A 615 -19.83 -24.01 1.77
CA LEU A 615 -19.65 -23.11 0.63
C LEU A 615 -18.43 -23.46 -0.25
N PRO A 616 -17.20 -23.69 0.28
CA PRO A 616 -16.03 -23.99 -0.54
C PRO A 616 -16.18 -25.29 -1.35
N ALA A 617 -16.71 -26.34 -0.72
CA ALA A 617 -16.94 -27.62 -1.38
C ALA A 617 -17.97 -27.49 -2.52
N LEU A 618 -19.01 -26.66 -2.31
CA LEU A 618 -20.02 -26.42 -3.34
C LEU A 618 -19.44 -25.59 -4.50
N VAL A 619 -18.68 -24.53 -4.21
CA VAL A 619 -18.01 -23.72 -5.25
C VAL A 619 -17.13 -24.60 -6.15
N GLU A 620 -16.37 -25.52 -5.57
CA GLU A 620 -15.52 -26.45 -6.33
C GLU A 620 -16.35 -27.45 -7.16
N VAL A 621 -17.31 -28.14 -6.55
CA VAL A 621 -18.05 -29.23 -7.20
C VAL A 621 -19.02 -28.73 -8.27
N THR A 622 -19.54 -27.51 -8.15
CA THR A 622 -20.48 -26.93 -9.12
C THR A 622 -19.79 -26.06 -10.18
N ASP A 623 -18.45 -25.97 -10.18
CA ASP A 623 -17.69 -25.04 -11.03
C ASP A 623 -18.23 -23.60 -10.94
N TYR A 624 -18.49 -23.15 -9.71
CA TYR A 624 -19.02 -21.82 -9.39
C TYR A 624 -20.39 -21.46 -10.02
N ASP A 625 -21.27 -22.43 -10.28
CA ASP A 625 -22.69 -22.15 -10.59
C ASP A 625 -23.50 -21.74 -9.34
N LEU A 626 -23.71 -20.42 -9.18
CA LEU A 626 -24.44 -19.82 -8.06
C LEU A 626 -25.89 -20.34 -7.90
N ASN A 627 -26.59 -20.71 -8.99
CA ASN A 627 -27.95 -21.24 -8.88
C ASN A 627 -27.95 -22.65 -8.27
N THR A 628 -26.99 -23.47 -8.71
CA THR A 628 -26.80 -24.81 -8.17
C THR A 628 -26.33 -24.74 -6.72
N ILE A 629 -25.39 -23.85 -6.39
CA ILE A 629 -24.93 -23.61 -5.01
C ILE A 629 -26.10 -23.23 -4.09
N ALA A 630 -26.91 -22.24 -4.49
CA ALA A 630 -28.08 -21.82 -3.70
C ALA A 630 -29.08 -22.97 -3.51
N THR A 631 -29.33 -23.77 -4.55
CA THR A 631 -30.21 -24.94 -4.48
C THR A 631 -29.69 -25.97 -3.47
N LEU A 632 -28.39 -26.29 -3.52
CA LEU A 632 -27.77 -27.28 -2.64
C LEU A 632 -27.70 -26.80 -1.18
N LEU A 633 -27.42 -25.52 -0.94
CA LEU A 633 -27.43 -24.94 0.41
C LEU A 633 -28.82 -24.98 1.06
N ASN A 634 -29.90 -24.76 0.29
CA ASN A 634 -31.28 -24.88 0.80
C ASN A 634 -31.68 -26.34 1.12
N ALA A 635 -30.97 -27.34 0.60
CA ALA A 635 -31.24 -28.75 0.85
C ALA A 635 -30.51 -29.32 2.07
N VAL A 636 -29.68 -28.51 2.75
CA VAL A 636 -28.93 -28.93 3.94
C VAL A 636 -29.87 -29.09 5.14
N GLU A 637 -29.76 -30.22 5.84
CA GLU A 637 -30.52 -30.53 7.06
C GLU A 637 -29.59 -30.69 8.28
N PRO A 638 -29.90 -30.10 9.45
CA PRO A 638 -30.94 -29.08 9.67
C PRO A 638 -30.72 -27.81 8.82
N PRO A 639 -31.72 -26.94 8.61
CA PRO A 639 -31.55 -25.73 7.80
C PRO A 639 -30.33 -24.89 8.25
N LEU A 640 -29.64 -24.26 7.29
CA LEU A 640 -28.58 -23.29 7.58
C LEU A 640 -29.21 -21.99 8.10
N ALA A 641 -28.48 -21.29 8.97
CA ALA A 641 -28.83 -19.94 9.38
C ALA A 641 -28.62 -18.93 8.24
N GLY A 642 -29.07 -17.70 8.46
CA GLY A 642 -29.01 -16.63 7.45
C GLY A 642 -30.33 -16.48 6.66
N PRO A 643 -30.31 -15.73 5.53
CA PRO A 643 -31.49 -15.49 4.71
C PRO A 643 -32.06 -16.80 4.15
N HIS A 644 -33.37 -17.02 4.34
CA HIS A 644 -34.05 -18.22 3.85
C HIS A 644 -35.33 -17.88 3.05
N PRO A 645 -35.54 -18.47 1.85
CA PRO A 645 -34.60 -19.36 1.14
C PRO A 645 -33.34 -18.61 0.68
N ILE A 646 -32.21 -19.31 0.60
CA ILE A 646 -30.95 -18.77 0.06
C ILE A 646 -31.13 -18.60 -1.45
N THR A 647 -30.94 -17.38 -1.95
CA THR A 647 -30.98 -17.04 -3.39
C THR A 647 -29.60 -16.60 -3.88
N VAL A 648 -29.40 -16.47 -5.19
CA VAL A 648 -28.15 -15.89 -5.74
C VAL A 648 -27.91 -14.48 -5.21
N GLY A 649 -28.96 -13.64 -5.15
CA GLY A 649 -28.89 -12.31 -4.55
C GLY A 649 -28.53 -12.37 -3.07
N GLY A 650 -29.11 -13.32 -2.32
CA GLY A 650 -28.76 -13.58 -0.92
C GLY A 650 -27.29 -13.99 -0.74
N LEU A 651 -26.76 -14.86 -1.59
CA LEU A 651 -25.33 -15.24 -1.55
C LEU A 651 -24.40 -14.05 -1.77
N LYS A 652 -24.72 -13.19 -2.73
CA LYS A 652 -23.96 -11.95 -2.99
C LYS A 652 -24.01 -10.99 -1.81
N GLN A 653 -25.19 -10.82 -1.19
CA GLN A 653 -25.34 -10.02 0.03
C GLN A 653 -24.54 -10.58 1.20
N ILE A 654 -24.53 -11.90 1.40
CA ILE A 654 -23.72 -12.57 2.42
C ILE A 654 -22.23 -12.31 2.16
N ALA A 655 -21.80 -12.43 0.90
CA ALA A 655 -20.41 -12.21 0.52
C ALA A 655 -19.96 -10.78 0.79
N ARG A 656 -20.79 -9.80 0.42
CA ARG A 656 -20.59 -8.38 0.72
C ARG A 656 -20.50 -8.13 2.23
N ALA A 657 -21.46 -8.64 2.99
CA ALA A 657 -21.50 -8.49 4.45
C ALA A 657 -20.25 -9.08 5.12
N TRP A 658 -19.76 -10.24 4.66
CA TRP A 658 -18.50 -10.81 5.13
C TRP A 658 -17.31 -9.87 4.91
N MET A 659 -17.20 -9.27 3.71
CA MET A 659 -16.09 -8.36 3.41
C MET A 659 -16.13 -7.09 4.24
N ASP A 660 -17.31 -6.47 4.37
CA ASP A 660 -17.49 -5.26 5.17
C ASP A 660 -17.25 -5.55 6.67
N ASP A 661 -17.76 -6.67 7.19
CA ASP A 661 -17.54 -7.09 8.59
C ASP A 661 -16.07 -7.44 8.87
N MET A 662 -15.40 -8.15 7.95
CA MET A 662 -13.98 -8.49 8.09
C MET A 662 -13.11 -7.24 8.02
N HIS A 663 -13.43 -6.28 7.15
CA HIS A 663 -12.72 -5.00 7.07
C HIS A 663 -12.76 -4.26 8.42
N GLU A 664 -13.97 -4.10 8.98
CA GLU A 664 -14.15 -3.48 10.30
C GLU A 664 -13.42 -4.27 11.40
N TYR A 665 -13.50 -5.60 11.39
CA TYR A 665 -12.85 -6.46 12.37
C TYR A 665 -11.31 -6.38 12.31
N CYS A 666 -10.74 -6.02 11.15
CA CYS A 666 -9.30 -5.80 10.98
C CYS A 666 -8.83 -4.43 11.49
N ASN A 667 -9.70 -3.54 11.95
CA ASN A 667 -9.30 -2.25 12.49
C ASN A 667 -8.48 -2.44 13.79
N VAL A 668 -7.27 -1.89 13.83
CA VAL A 668 -6.33 -2.09 14.95
C VAL A 668 -6.81 -1.47 16.27
N SER A 669 -7.75 -0.54 16.22
CA SER A 669 -8.35 0.02 17.43
C SER A 669 -9.07 -1.03 18.28
N HIS A 670 -9.53 -2.12 17.67
CA HIS A 670 -10.17 -3.24 18.37
C HIS A 670 -9.18 -4.14 19.13
N SER A 671 -7.87 -4.06 18.84
CA SER A 671 -6.85 -4.88 19.48
C SER A 671 -6.07 -4.18 20.60
N VAL A 672 -6.23 -2.86 20.76
CA VAL A 672 -5.48 -2.05 21.75
C VAL A 672 -5.55 -2.61 23.17
N SER A 673 -6.73 -3.09 23.59
CA SER A 673 -6.93 -3.66 24.94
C SER A 673 -6.19 -4.97 25.19
N LYS A 674 -5.71 -5.64 24.13
CA LYS A 674 -4.98 -6.91 24.19
C LYS A 674 -3.45 -6.71 24.16
N LEU A 675 -2.98 -5.47 24.03
CA LEU A 675 -1.55 -5.20 23.93
C LEU A 675 -0.86 -5.43 25.28
N ASP A 676 0.26 -6.16 25.25
CA ASP A 676 1.17 -6.28 26.39
C ASP A 676 2.13 -5.07 26.42
N PRO A 677 2.09 -4.22 27.47
CA PRO A 677 3.02 -3.10 27.62
C PRO A 677 4.49 -3.53 27.63
N VAL A 678 4.82 -4.70 28.17
CA VAL A 678 6.21 -5.19 28.22
C VAL A 678 6.70 -5.52 26.80
N GLN A 679 5.86 -6.16 26.00
CA GLN A 679 6.20 -6.51 24.62
C GLN A 679 6.30 -5.30 23.71
N THR A 680 5.29 -4.43 23.71
CA THR A 680 5.29 -3.20 22.89
C THR A 680 6.52 -2.33 23.18
N HIS A 681 6.88 -2.21 24.46
CA HIS A 681 8.05 -1.45 24.90
C HIS A 681 9.36 -2.09 24.44
N ALA A 682 9.51 -3.40 24.63
CA ALA A 682 10.69 -4.14 24.19
C ALA A 682 10.89 -4.02 22.66
N MET A 683 9.81 -4.09 21.88
CA MET A 683 9.87 -3.97 20.42
C MET A 683 10.22 -2.54 19.98
N ARG A 684 9.68 -1.50 20.64
CA ARG A 684 10.10 -0.11 20.39
C ARG A 684 11.60 0.07 20.66
N ARG A 685 12.09 -0.42 21.81
CA ARG A 685 13.53 -0.35 22.15
C ARG A 685 14.41 -1.07 21.13
N LEU A 686 13.94 -2.19 20.57
CA LEU A 686 14.65 -2.90 19.51
C LEU A 686 14.74 -2.09 18.20
N ARG A 687 13.68 -1.36 17.83
CA ARG A 687 13.72 -0.44 16.69
C ARG A 687 14.69 0.71 16.91
N ILE A 688 14.69 1.31 18.10
CA ILE A 688 15.67 2.35 18.48
C ILE A 688 17.10 1.79 18.50
N PHE A 689 17.30 0.53 18.90
CA PHE A 689 18.60 -0.14 18.79
C PHE A 689 19.06 -0.21 17.33
N ARG A 690 18.18 -0.58 16.39
CA ARG A 690 18.48 -0.60 14.96
C ARG A 690 18.77 0.79 14.40
N LEU A 691 17.96 1.78 14.76
CA LEU A 691 18.16 3.18 14.37
C LEU A 691 19.56 3.70 14.78
N ASN A 692 20.02 3.35 15.98
CA ASN A 692 21.34 3.72 16.48
C ASN A 692 22.49 2.85 15.92
N ASN A 693 22.18 1.74 15.24
CA ASN A 693 23.15 0.81 14.67
C ASN A 693 22.84 0.55 13.18
N PRO A 694 22.79 1.59 12.32
CA PRO A 694 22.40 1.44 10.92
C PRO A 694 23.36 0.56 10.10
N TRP A 695 24.58 0.34 10.61
CA TRP A 695 25.56 -0.58 10.02
C TRP A 695 25.09 -2.04 9.97
N LEU A 696 24.13 -2.43 10.83
CA LEU A 696 23.54 -3.77 10.83
C LEU A 696 22.78 -4.09 9.53
N ARG A 697 22.47 -3.08 8.71
CA ARG A 697 21.96 -3.22 7.34
C ARG A 697 22.94 -3.94 6.41
N GLY A 698 24.24 -3.82 6.66
CA GLY A 698 25.27 -4.46 5.85
C GLY A 698 25.25 -5.98 5.97
N ASN A 699 25.69 -6.68 4.92
CA ASN A 699 25.88 -8.13 4.92
C ASN A 699 26.88 -8.57 6.00
N LEU A 700 26.87 -9.87 6.32
CA LEU A 700 27.89 -10.46 7.18
C LEU A 700 29.28 -10.26 6.59
N ARG A 701 30.21 -9.95 7.48
CA ARG A 701 31.65 -9.89 7.20
C ARG A 701 32.31 -11.24 7.52
N ASP A 702 33.54 -11.43 7.06
CA ASP A 702 34.31 -12.66 7.31
C ASP A 702 34.56 -12.92 8.82
N ASP A 703 34.52 -11.87 9.65
CA ASP A 703 34.66 -11.93 11.10
C ASP A 703 33.33 -12.02 11.86
N ASP A 704 32.20 -12.01 11.16
CA ASP A 704 30.88 -12.27 11.72
C ASP A 704 30.59 -13.78 11.80
N HIS A 705 29.67 -14.16 12.69
CA HIS A 705 29.29 -15.57 12.86
C HIS A 705 27.77 -15.73 12.96
N PHE A 706 27.22 -16.77 12.33
CA PHE A 706 25.82 -17.16 12.47
C PHE A 706 25.70 -18.68 12.44
N ARG A 707 25.01 -19.24 13.43
CA ARG A 707 24.76 -20.69 13.53
C ARG A 707 23.49 -20.99 14.32
N TYR A 708 22.97 -22.19 14.16
CA TYR A 708 22.08 -22.79 15.16
C TYR A 708 22.85 -23.68 16.14
N LEU A 709 22.26 -23.98 17.30
CA LEU A 709 22.87 -24.86 18.30
C LEU A 709 22.76 -26.34 17.89
N GLU A 710 23.85 -27.08 18.08
CA GLU A 710 23.94 -28.52 17.82
C GLU A 710 24.36 -29.28 19.09
N PRO A 711 23.79 -30.47 19.35
CA PRO A 711 22.67 -31.10 18.63
C PRO A 711 21.34 -30.32 18.78
N ILE A 712 20.44 -30.47 17.80
CA ILE A 712 19.14 -29.77 17.76
C ILE A 712 18.24 -30.12 18.96
N GLU A 713 18.21 -31.39 19.39
CA GLU A 713 17.46 -31.84 20.58
C GLU A 713 16.01 -31.31 20.68
N GLY A 714 15.32 -31.18 19.54
CA GLY A 714 13.93 -30.72 19.48
C GLY A 714 13.75 -29.20 19.66
N ARG A 715 14.80 -28.40 19.50
CA ARG A 715 14.77 -26.93 19.59
C ARG A 715 15.64 -26.26 18.53
N THR A 716 15.20 -25.12 18.03
CA THR A 716 15.94 -24.29 17.07
C THR A 716 16.35 -23.00 17.78
N VAL A 717 17.62 -22.92 18.19
CA VAL A 717 18.20 -21.71 18.80
C VAL A 717 19.29 -21.18 17.90
N PHE A 718 19.18 -19.92 17.49
CA PHE A 718 20.20 -19.22 16.71
C PHE A 718 21.13 -18.42 17.62
N ALA A 719 22.41 -18.40 17.28
CA ALA A 719 23.43 -17.56 17.89
C ALA A 719 24.16 -16.79 16.78
N ALA A 720 24.28 -15.47 16.94
CA ALA A 720 24.84 -14.58 15.95
C ALA A 720 25.81 -13.57 16.57
N LEU A 721 26.98 -13.38 15.98
CA LEU A 721 27.93 -12.32 16.29
C LEU A 721 28.07 -11.41 15.08
N ARG A 722 27.81 -10.11 15.26
CA ARG A 722 28.03 -9.05 14.26
C ARG A 722 29.10 -8.07 14.77
N ASN A 723 29.99 -7.63 13.88
CA ASN A 723 31.08 -6.69 14.18
C ASN A 723 30.82 -5.35 13.48
N ALA A 724 30.82 -4.27 14.26
CA ALA A 724 30.65 -2.94 13.73
C ALA A 724 31.90 -2.50 12.93
N PRO A 725 31.75 -1.83 11.78
CA PRO A 725 32.89 -1.40 10.96
C PRO A 725 33.90 -0.50 11.67
N GLN A 726 33.46 0.26 12.68
CA GLN A 726 34.27 1.23 13.43
C GLN A 726 34.70 0.71 14.80
N GLY A 727 34.50 -0.58 15.07
CA GLY A 727 34.74 -1.19 16.38
C GLY A 727 33.46 -1.30 17.22
N GLY A 728 33.42 -2.35 18.04
CA GLY A 728 32.21 -2.75 18.78
C GLY A 728 31.52 -3.97 18.16
N GLN A 729 30.72 -4.66 18.94
CA GLN A 729 30.12 -5.94 18.58
C GLN A 729 28.72 -6.10 19.16
N VAL A 730 27.90 -6.89 18.45
CA VAL A 730 26.55 -7.31 18.84
C VAL A 730 26.51 -8.83 18.85
N PHE A 731 26.09 -9.42 19.97
CA PHE A 731 25.89 -10.85 20.09
C PHE A 731 24.44 -11.15 20.45
N THR A 732 23.79 -11.95 19.61
CA THR A 732 22.36 -12.24 19.69
C THR A 732 22.13 -13.73 19.85
N VAL A 733 21.23 -14.10 20.77
CA VAL A 733 20.74 -15.48 20.93
C VAL A 733 19.22 -15.45 20.84
N CYS A 734 18.64 -16.23 19.92
CA CYS A 734 17.20 -16.29 19.69
C CYS A 734 16.70 -17.73 19.70
N HIS A 735 15.73 -18.04 20.55
CA HIS A 735 15.01 -19.30 20.53
C HIS A 735 13.81 -19.18 19.59
N MET A 736 13.95 -19.80 18.43
CA MET A 736 13.05 -19.60 17.29
C MET A 736 11.88 -20.58 17.27
N GLU A 737 12.05 -21.75 17.87
CA GLU A 737 11.08 -22.84 17.81
C GLU A 737 11.48 -24.00 18.76
N GLY A 738 10.49 -24.67 19.36
CA GLY A 738 10.66 -26.00 19.96
C GLY A 738 10.74 -26.01 21.49
N GLY A 739 11.32 -27.06 22.06
CA GLY A 739 11.41 -27.26 23.52
C GLY A 739 12.35 -26.26 24.21
N GLU A 740 12.23 -26.08 25.53
CA GLU A 740 13.16 -25.23 26.28
C GLU A 740 14.61 -25.75 26.24
N THR A 741 15.58 -24.85 26.40
CA THR A 741 16.99 -25.25 26.54
C THR A 741 17.24 -25.83 27.93
N ASP A 742 18.33 -26.58 28.08
CA ASP A 742 18.96 -26.69 29.40
C ASP A 742 19.40 -25.30 29.89
N GLU A 743 19.75 -25.18 31.17
CA GLU A 743 20.35 -23.95 31.69
C GLU A 743 21.69 -23.69 30.99
N ILE A 744 21.79 -22.56 30.30
CA ILE A 744 22.98 -22.17 29.52
C ILE A 744 23.42 -20.76 29.90
N ASP A 745 24.72 -20.50 29.95
CA ASP A 745 25.22 -19.11 29.89
C ASP A 745 25.26 -18.68 28.42
N PRO A 746 24.49 -17.65 28.00
CA PRO A 746 24.47 -17.21 26.61
C PRO A 746 25.86 -16.84 26.08
N LEU A 747 26.74 -16.26 26.91
CA LEU A 747 28.07 -15.83 26.48
C LEU A 747 29.02 -17.02 26.22
N ASP A 748 28.71 -18.21 26.71
CA ASP A 748 29.46 -19.42 26.37
C ASP A 748 29.22 -19.89 24.92
N LEU A 749 28.19 -19.36 24.25
CA LEU A 749 27.90 -19.65 22.85
C LEU A 749 28.75 -18.81 21.87
N LEU A 750 29.49 -17.80 22.37
CA LEU A 750 30.43 -17.02 21.58
C LEU A 750 31.54 -17.91 20.97
N PRO A 751 32.09 -17.55 19.80
CA PRO A 751 33.27 -18.23 19.27
C PRO A 751 34.44 -18.18 20.26
N ASP A 752 35.23 -19.26 20.35
CA ASP A 752 36.35 -19.37 21.30
C ASP A 752 37.41 -18.26 21.15
N SER A 753 37.51 -17.67 19.96
CA SER A 753 38.40 -16.53 19.66
C SER A 753 37.97 -15.22 20.32
N ILE A 754 36.75 -15.16 20.86
CA ILE A 754 36.14 -13.94 21.40
C ILE A 754 36.13 -13.98 22.92
N SER A 755 36.66 -12.92 23.55
CA SER A 755 36.59 -12.78 25.01
C SER A 755 35.13 -12.69 25.48
N ARG A 756 34.80 -13.42 26.55
CA ARG A 756 33.51 -13.38 27.25
C ARG A 756 33.37 -12.16 28.18
N ASN A 757 34.45 -11.41 28.41
CA ASN A 757 34.42 -10.20 29.25
C ASN A 757 33.96 -8.96 28.46
N GLY A 758 33.30 -8.04 29.17
CA GLY A 758 32.92 -6.71 28.66
C GLY A 758 31.65 -6.69 27.83
N TRP A 759 30.82 -7.74 27.91
CA TRP A 759 29.50 -7.78 27.28
C TRP A 759 28.43 -7.26 28.23
N GLU A 760 27.53 -6.45 27.70
CA GLU A 760 26.39 -5.90 28.42
C GLU A 760 25.10 -6.33 27.75
N LEU A 761 24.12 -6.79 28.53
CA LEU A 761 22.79 -7.14 28.02
C LEU A 761 21.97 -5.88 27.77
N VAL A 762 21.63 -5.60 26.51
CA VAL A 762 20.94 -4.36 26.12
C VAL A 762 19.47 -4.57 25.73
N ILE A 763 19.14 -5.71 25.11
CA ILE A 763 17.76 -6.08 24.76
C ILE A 763 17.45 -7.46 25.34
N ARG A 764 16.25 -7.56 25.93
CA ARG A 764 15.66 -8.78 26.46
C ARG A 764 14.33 -9.00 25.79
N GLY A 765 14.08 -10.23 25.35
CA GLY A 765 12.76 -10.63 24.91
C GLY A 765 11.73 -10.50 26.04
N PRO A 766 10.46 -10.23 25.73
CA PRO A 766 9.37 -10.26 26.70
C PRO A 766 9.33 -11.59 27.47
N GLY A 767 8.99 -11.54 28.75
CA GLY A 767 8.98 -12.72 29.63
C GLY A 767 10.33 -13.02 30.31
N ILE A 768 11.40 -12.28 30.00
CA ILE A 768 12.67 -12.30 30.74
C ILE A 768 12.64 -11.17 31.78
N GLY A 769 12.92 -11.49 33.05
CA GLY A 769 12.83 -10.55 34.17
C GLY A 769 13.75 -9.34 34.03
N GLU A 770 13.31 -8.18 34.54
CA GLU A 770 14.07 -6.93 34.52
C GLU A 770 15.35 -6.97 35.36
N ASP A 771 15.42 -7.90 36.32
CA ASP A 771 16.58 -8.19 37.17
C ASP A 771 17.64 -9.05 36.48
N TYR A 772 17.30 -9.74 35.39
CA TYR A 772 18.26 -10.50 34.62
C TYR A 772 19.15 -9.56 33.81
N THR A 773 20.45 -9.54 34.14
CA THR A 773 21.48 -8.74 33.46
C THR A 773 22.53 -9.59 32.75
N GLY A 774 22.42 -10.92 32.81
CA GLY A 774 23.37 -11.89 32.25
C GLY A 774 23.57 -13.11 33.17
N GLY A 775 24.34 -14.10 32.69
CA GLY A 775 24.59 -15.37 33.38
C GLY A 775 23.70 -16.52 32.89
N PRO A 776 23.63 -17.64 33.62
CA PRO A 776 22.85 -18.81 33.21
C PRO A 776 21.34 -18.53 33.10
N ILE A 777 20.70 -19.06 32.05
CA ILE A 777 19.26 -18.93 31.79
C ILE A 777 18.73 -20.14 31.00
N THR A 778 17.46 -20.49 31.23
CA THR A 778 16.70 -21.41 30.36
C THR A 778 15.92 -20.60 29.33
N LEU A 779 16.23 -20.76 28.05
CA LEU A 779 15.51 -20.11 26.96
C LEU A 779 14.32 -20.96 26.52
N ARG A 780 13.19 -20.30 26.26
CA ARG A 780 11.95 -20.90 25.74
C ARG A 780 11.60 -20.30 24.38
N ASP A 781 10.70 -20.97 23.66
CA ASP A 781 10.19 -20.49 22.37
C ASP A 781 9.82 -19.00 22.43
N SER A 782 10.32 -18.24 21.45
CA SER A 782 10.12 -16.81 21.28
C SER A 782 10.91 -15.90 22.24
N MET A 783 11.83 -16.45 23.04
CA MET A 783 12.78 -15.66 23.84
C MET A 783 14.02 -15.28 23.02
N GLY A 784 14.55 -14.08 23.26
CA GLY A 784 15.79 -13.63 22.67
C GLY A 784 16.57 -12.68 23.57
N LEU A 785 17.87 -12.59 23.35
CA LEU A 785 18.79 -11.73 24.09
C LEU A 785 19.74 -11.04 23.10
N VAL A 786 20.03 -9.76 23.33
CA VAL A 786 21.05 -9.01 22.59
C VAL A 786 22.04 -8.43 23.57
N PHE A 787 23.30 -8.81 23.41
CA PHE A 787 24.44 -8.29 24.13
C PHE A 787 25.26 -7.38 23.22
N THR A 788 25.86 -6.34 23.79
CA THR A 788 26.81 -5.49 23.09
C THR A 788 28.15 -5.46 23.81
N ARG A 789 29.21 -5.19 23.05
CA ARG A 789 30.54 -4.92 23.59
C ARG A 789 31.20 -3.80 22.81
N GLY A 790 31.69 -2.78 23.52
CA GLY A 790 32.37 -1.65 22.88
C GLY A 790 31.48 -0.78 21.98
N LEU A 791 30.16 -0.83 22.19
CA LEU A 791 29.18 0.06 21.56
C LEU A 791 28.59 0.96 22.64
N ASP A 792 28.23 2.19 22.27
CA ASP A 792 27.57 3.11 23.19
C ASP A 792 26.09 2.72 23.35
N ALA A 793 25.74 2.18 24.52
CA ALA A 793 24.39 1.78 24.85
C ALA A 793 23.58 2.90 25.56
N THR A 794 24.19 4.07 25.84
CA THR A 794 23.54 5.13 26.63
C THR A 794 22.32 5.74 25.93
N ARG A 795 22.30 5.77 24.59
CA ARG A 795 21.15 6.25 23.80
C ARG A 795 19.89 5.39 23.92
N LEU A 796 20.02 4.13 24.37
CA LEU A 796 18.86 3.30 24.72
C LEU A 796 18.29 3.62 26.11
N ALA A 797 19.04 4.36 26.93
CA ALA A 797 18.68 4.76 28.28
C ALA A 797 18.09 6.18 28.33
N GLU A 798 18.50 7.08 27.43
CA GLU A 798 18.03 8.49 27.38
C GLU A 798 16.56 8.66 26.94
N GLU A 799 15.91 7.61 26.42
CA GLU A 799 14.47 7.61 26.10
C GLU A 799 13.61 6.82 27.12
N ASN A 800 14.22 6.35 28.22
CA ASN A 800 13.50 5.71 29.34
C ASN A 800 13.03 6.72 30.40
N ASP A 801 13.47 7.98 30.32
CA ASP A 801 13.18 9.07 31.30
C ASP A 801 12.32 10.20 30.71
#